data_AF-A0A924HPQ4-F1
#
_entry.id   AF-A0A924HPQ4-F1
#
_cell.length_a   1.000
_cell.length_b   1.000
_cell.length_c   1.000
_cell.angle_alpha   90.00
_cell.angle_beta   90.00
_cell.angle_gamma   90.00
#
_symmetry.space_group_name_H-M   'P 1'
#
loop_
_entity.id
_entity.type
_entity.pdbx_description
1 polymer ?
#
loop_
_entity_poly.entity_id
_entity_poly.type
_entity_poly.pdbx_seq_one_letter_code
_entity_poly.pdbx_strand_id
1 'polypeptide(L)'
;VAPSGLAYTTPNVYTVGVAITRLFPTVFGQVVSYAVSPALPAGLILNTLTGTISGTPTVATGIRTYTVTATNSGGSLTFGIVITVIPSIFTYNTPNVYTVGATISTLTPTITGAIVNSYSIGPDLPAGLTFNTITGAISGTATAVTGTSVYTVTAISSSGNRIFDVSITVNAVSPSGLSYPTPNVITVGSTITTLTPTVSGGTVTSYSISPGLPAGLVFNTTTGTISGTPTIVIGTVIYTVTATNSGGSKTFPLVITVNDVLKINLVSKTDIAISGQSTGSITLAASGGSGGYLFSKDGVNFQSSPNFSSLAAGSYTFIVKDSSGKATSFNVTIADLLTLTATIINKTDVMCFGSPTGGFAITASGGTSPYLFSLGVGNTNYTSLSIFANLPSGSYIVNVIDANNTKISVTAVIAQPAVPFVAVVSGSSTLCIGSSGVLNSTSGTSYQWFLNNSAINGATGTSLNITQAGNYSVRVRNALECEAISNTFTVTTTALPLAKITVNNTILIKGEGVVLTASGGLRYEWTPAEGLIGASLNIASPTVKPLLTTTYTVTAFNANGCSSTAQITIVVKEDIPPLPNVFSPNGDGVNDFWVIDDIKSLPDHILKIFDRSGRILFTVRNYDNNWDGRVNGNLLEEGTYYYTISFLDKKTITRKGFITIVR
;
A
#
# COMPACT_ATOMS: atom_id res chain seq x y z
N VAL A 1 89.21 -111.45 -59.63
CA VAL A 1 89.71 -110.16 -59.10
C VAL A 1 88.53 -109.38 -58.58
N ALA A 2 88.62 -108.77 -57.38
CA ALA A 2 87.54 -107.96 -56.81
C ALA A 2 87.22 -106.74 -57.72
N PRO A 3 85.97 -106.23 -57.69
CA PRO A 3 85.62 -105.00 -58.40
C PRO A 3 86.43 -103.80 -57.87
N SER A 4 86.72 -102.81 -58.71
CA SER A 4 87.45 -101.59 -58.33
C SER A 4 86.72 -100.31 -58.75
N GLY A 5 87.01 -99.18 -58.09
CA GLY A 5 86.51 -97.86 -58.50
C GLY A 5 84.99 -97.62 -58.40
N LEU A 6 84.30 -98.26 -57.45
CA LEU A 6 82.88 -97.98 -57.18
C LEU A 6 82.68 -96.53 -56.74
N ALA A 7 81.85 -95.77 -57.44
CA ALA A 7 81.47 -94.42 -57.04
C ALA A 7 80.05 -94.05 -57.50
N TYR A 8 79.44 -93.10 -56.79
CA TYR A 8 78.19 -92.43 -57.13
C TYR A 8 78.37 -90.92 -57.06
N THR A 9 77.55 -90.16 -57.78
CA THR A 9 77.40 -88.72 -57.53
C THR A 9 76.81 -88.51 -56.13
N THR A 10 77.51 -87.74 -55.27
CA THR A 10 77.17 -87.53 -53.86
C THR A 10 77.79 -86.19 -53.39
N PRO A 11 77.18 -85.44 -52.44
CA PRO A 11 75.90 -85.67 -51.76
C PRO A 11 74.67 -85.37 -52.64
N ASN A 12 73.52 -85.98 -52.30
CA ASN A 12 72.23 -85.73 -52.96
C ASN A 12 71.18 -85.24 -51.97
N VAL A 13 70.43 -84.21 -52.37
CA VAL A 13 69.27 -83.71 -51.64
C VAL A 13 68.04 -83.94 -52.52
N TYR A 14 67.09 -84.72 -52.01
CA TYR A 14 65.82 -84.98 -52.65
C TYR A 14 64.69 -84.37 -51.85
N THR A 15 63.54 -84.16 -52.48
CA THR A 15 62.33 -83.70 -51.79
C THR A 15 61.28 -84.77 -51.84
N VAL A 16 60.54 -84.96 -50.74
CA VAL A 16 59.40 -85.89 -50.70
C VAL A 16 58.46 -85.62 -51.88
N GLY A 17 58.06 -86.67 -52.60
CA GLY A 17 57.13 -86.60 -53.72
C GLY A 17 57.73 -86.26 -55.08
N VAL A 18 59.03 -85.97 -55.19
CA VAL A 18 59.73 -85.74 -56.49
C VAL A 18 60.48 -87.00 -56.92
N ALA A 19 60.20 -87.51 -58.11
CA ALA A 19 60.99 -88.61 -58.69
C ALA A 19 62.45 -88.16 -58.87
N ILE A 20 63.41 -88.94 -58.36
CA ILE A 20 64.82 -88.60 -58.48
C ILE A 20 65.32 -88.88 -59.90
N THR A 21 66.26 -88.06 -60.37
CA THR A 21 67.10 -88.47 -61.50
C THR A 21 67.87 -89.73 -61.09
N ARG A 22 67.84 -90.77 -61.93
CA ARG A 22 68.49 -92.05 -61.64
C ARG A 22 69.97 -91.85 -61.35
N LEU A 23 70.45 -92.40 -60.24
CA LEU A 23 71.87 -92.40 -59.89
C LEU A 23 72.52 -93.67 -60.41
N PHE A 24 73.47 -93.53 -61.32
CA PHE A 24 74.22 -94.65 -61.88
C PHE A 24 75.56 -94.81 -61.14
N PRO A 25 75.98 -96.03 -60.80
CA PRO A 25 77.33 -96.26 -60.30
C PRO A 25 78.35 -96.21 -61.44
N THR A 26 79.56 -95.76 -61.14
CA THR A 26 80.77 -96.15 -61.90
C THR A 26 81.45 -97.30 -61.19
N VAL A 27 81.84 -98.35 -61.89
CA VAL A 27 82.63 -99.46 -61.33
C VAL A 27 83.43 -100.12 -62.45
N PHE A 28 84.62 -100.63 -62.13
CA PHE A 28 85.48 -101.39 -63.03
C PHE A 28 85.53 -102.87 -62.64
N GLY A 29 85.50 -103.73 -63.65
CA GLY A 29 85.43 -105.19 -63.48
C GLY A 29 83.99 -105.72 -63.41
N GLN A 30 83.85 -107.06 -63.42
CA GLN A 30 82.54 -107.70 -63.38
C GLN A 30 81.94 -107.64 -61.97
N VAL A 31 80.71 -107.15 -61.83
CA VAL A 31 79.94 -107.15 -60.58
C VAL A 31 78.78 -108.13 -60.70
N VAL A 32 78.58 -108.97 -59.69
CA VAL A 32 77.49 -109.97 -59.63
C VAL A 32 76.27 -109.41 -58.91
N SER A 33 76.48 -108.60 -57.86
CA SER A 33 75.39 -108.01 -57.10
C SER A 33 75.79 -106.71 -56.41
N TYR A 34 74.79 -105.83 -56.24
CA TYR A 34 74.83 -104.65 -55.40
C TYR A 34 73.90 -104.79 -54.20
N ALA A 35 74.35 -104.29 -53.06
CA ALA A 35 73.55 -104.14 -51.85
C ALA A 35 73.74 -102.74 -51.26
N VAL A 36 72.77 -102.23 -50.52
CA VAL A 36 72.87 -100.96 -49.79
C VAL A 36 72.47 -101.15 -48.34
N SER A 37 73.28 -100.62 -47.42
CA SER A 37 73.00 -100.61 -45.99
C SER A 37 73.34 -99.26 -45.39
N PRO A 38 72.48 -98.68 -44.54
CA PRO A 38 71.11 -99.12 -44.20
C PRO A 38 70.15 -99.04 -45.40
N ALA A 39 68.90 -99.50 -45.25
CA ALA A 39 67.89 -99.39 -46.31
C ALA A 39 67.68 -97.91 -46.73
N LEU A 40 67.57 -97.66 -48.04
CA LEU A 40 67.33 -96.33 -48.61
C LEU A 40 66.03 -95.71 -48.07
N PRO A 41 65.88 -94.36 -48.11
CA PRO A 41 64.62 -93.69 -47.77
C PRO A 41 63.43 -94.32 -48.49
N ALA A 42 62.29 -94.42 -47.81
CA ALA A 42 61.07 -95.02 -48.37
C ALA A 42 60.74 -94.40 -49.74
N GLY A 43 60.52 -95.25 -50.75
CA GLY A 43 60.26 -94.83 -52.13
C GLY A 43 61.50 -94.73 -53.04
N LEU A 44 62.71 -94.81 -52.49
CA LEU A 44 63.95 -95.03 -53.25
C LEU A 44 64.35 -96.50 -53.24
N ILE A 45 64.80 -97.00 -54.39
CA ILE A 45 65.12 -98.42 -54.61
C ILE A 45 66.49 -98.51 -55.30
N LEU A 46 67.35 -99.41 -54.80
CA LEU A 46 68.57 -99.85 -55.47
C LEU A 46 68.24 -101.05 -56.37
N ASN A 47 68.54 -100.97 -57.66
CA ASN A 47 68.57 -102.14 -58.51
C ASN A 47 69.80 -102.99 -58.17
N THR A 48 69.58 -104.21 -57.64
CA THR A 48 70.66 -105.08 -57.14
C THR A 48 71.55 -105.67 -58.24
N LEU A 49 71.14 -105.59 -59.51
CA LEU A 49 71.93 -106.07 -60.65
C LEU A 49 72.77 -104.95 -61.26
N THR A 50 72.20 -103.76 -61.42
CA THR A 50 72.85 -102.63 -62.11
C THR A 50 73.47 -101.60 -61.16
N GLY A 51 73.13 -101.67 -59.87
CA GLY A 51 73.49 -100.70 -58.85
C GLY A 51 72.81 -99.34 -59.02
N THR A 52 71.85 -99.18 -59.94
CA THR A 52 71.16 -97.90 -60.15
C THR A 52 70.22 -97.58 -58.99
N ILE A 53 70.28 -96.38 -58.42
CA ILE A 53 69.30 -95.91 -57.43
C ILE A 53 68.24 -95.05 -58.15
N SER A 54 66.97 -95.34 -57.94
CA SER A 54 65.84 -94.64 -58.56
C SER A 54 64.59 -94.67 -57.68
N GLY A 55 63.59 -93.86 -58.01
CA GLY A 55 62.31 -93.84 -57.33
C GLY A 55 61.87 -92.44 -56.92
N THR A 56 60.83 -92.36 -56.09
CA THR A 56 60.25 -91.12 -55.57
C THR A 56 60.20 -91.25 -54.06
N PRO A 57 61.00 -90.50 -53.29
CA PRO A 57 61.01 -90.64 -51.86
C PRO A 57 59.67 -90.17 -51.30
N THR A 58 59.07 -90.95 -50.38
CA THR A 58 57.73 -90.71 -49.83
C THR A 58 57.77 -90.17 -48.41
N VAL A 59 58.93 -90.22 -47.74
CA VAL A 59 59.11 -89.79 -46.35
C VAL A 59 60.40 -88.98 -46.24
N ALA A 60 60.35 -87.87 -45.49
CA ALA A 60 61.53 -87.06 -45.23
C ALA A 60 62.49 -87.81 -44.31
N THR A 61 63.78 -87.73 -44.63
CA THR A 61 64.85 -88.38 -43.88
C THR A 61 66.02 -87.40 -43.78
N GLY A 62 66.56 -87.20 -42.57
CA GLY A 62 67.74 -86.36 -42.36
C GLY A 62 68.96 -86.84 -43.15
N ILE A 63 70.01 -86.02 -43.17
CA ILE A 63 71.27 -86.33 -43.85
C ILE A 63 71.79 -87.67 -43.33
N ARG A 64 71.97 -88.64 -44.24
CA ARG A 64 72.47 -89.97 -43.89
C ARG A 64 73.36 -90.53 -44.98
N THR A 65 74.41 -91.23 -44.58
CA THR A 65 75.28 -91.99 -45.49
C THR A 65 74.76 -93.41 -45.63
N TYR A 66 74.60 -93.86 -46.86
CA TYR A 66 74.20 -95.21 -47.25
C TYR A 66 75.38 -95.89 -47.92
N THR A 67 75.81 -97.04 -47.42
CA THR A 67 76.96 -97.76 -47.97
C THR A 67 76.48 -98.72 -49.04
N VAL A 68 76.82 -98.44 -50.30
CA VAL A 68 76.58 -99.35 -51.41
C VAL A 68 77.77 -100.29 -51.56
N THR A 69 77.50 -101.59 -51.65
CA THR A 69 78.51 -102.65 -51.78
C THR A 69 78.36 -103.34 -53.13
N ALA A 70 79.40 -103.35 -53.95
CA ALA A 70 79.47 -104.13 -55.19
C ALA A 70 80.32 -105.39 -54.96
N THR A 71 79.78 -106.56 -55.30
CA THR A 71 80.41 -107.86 -54.97
C THR A 71 80.55 -108.76 -56.19
N ASN A 72 81.65 -109.50 -56.28
CA ASN A 72 81.83 -110.65 -57.16
C ASN A 72 82.57 -111.79 -56.42
N SER A 73 82.87 -112.91 -57.10
CA SER A 73 83.56 -114.07 -56.50
C SER A 73 84.98 -113.78 -56.01
N GLY A 74 85.59 -112.67 -56.46
CA GLY A 74 86.93 -112.23 -56.07
C GLY A 74 86.97 -111.24 -54.92
N GLY A 75 85.84 -110.76 -54.41
CA GLY A 75 85.74 -109.83 -53.28
C GLY A 75 84.67 -108.75 -53.44
N SER A 76 84.64 -107.80 -52.51
CA SER A 76 83.67 -106.70 -52.45
C SER A 76 84.35 -105.33 -52.32
N LEU A 77 83.74 -104.30 -52.90
CA LEU A 77 84.11 -102.90 -52.73
C LEU A 77 82.89 -102.08 -52.27
N THR A 78 83.10 -101.12 -51.39
CA THR A 78 82.04 -100.27 -50.82
C THR A 78 82.22 -98.79 -51.16
N PHE A 79 81.11 -98.07 -51.34
CA PHE A 79 81.10 -96.61 -51.49
C PHE A 79 79.95 -96.00 -50.67
N GLY A 80 80.24 -94.95 -49.90
CA GLY A 80 79.24 -94.23 -49.11
C GLY A 80 78.57 -93.12 -49.93
N ILE A 81 77.26 -93.22 -50.15
CA ILE A 81 76.45 -92.16 -50.75
C ILE A 81 75.69 -91.39 -49.67
N VAL A 82 75.81 -90.07 -49.66
CA VAL A 82 75.09 -89.19 -48.73
C VAL A 82 73.78 -88.77 -49.39
N ILE A 83 72.65 -89.16 -48.78
CA ILE A 83 71.31 -88.79 -49.24
C ILE A 83 70.56 -88.10 -48.10
N THR A 84 69.92 -86.99 -48.42
CA THR A 84 68.96 -86.28 -47.56
C THR A 84 67.64 -86.17 -48.30
N VAL A 85 66.53 -86.43 -47.63
CA VAL A 85 65.19 -86.17 -48.17
C VAL A 85 64.51 -85.11 -47.33
N ILE A 86 64.30 -83.93 -47.90
CA ILE A 86 63.59 -82.83 -47.22
C ILE A 86 62.07 -82.94 -47.44
N PRO A 87 61.23 -82.50 -46.48
CA PRO A 87 59.78 -82.48 -46.65
C PRO A 87 59.34 -81.56 -47.80
N SER A 88 58.19 -81.84 -48.41
CA SER A 88 57.51 -80.87 -49.28
C SER A 88 56.91 -79.74 -48.42
N ILE A 89 57.04 -78.50 -48.88
CA ILE A 89 56.45 -77.33 -48.22
C ILE A 89 55.21 -76.91 -49.00
N PHE A 90 54.10 -76.67 -48.28
CA PHE A 90 52.83 -76.16 -48.82
C PHE A 90 52.25 -75.15 -47.81
N THR A 91 52.53 -73.86 -47.99
CA THR A 91 52.13 -72.82 -47.03
C THR A 91 51.81 -71.50 -47.70
N TYR A 92 50.94 -70.70 -47.08
CA TYR A 92 50.91 -69.25 -47.28
C TYR A 92 51.65 -68.52 -46.17
N ASN A 93 52.07 -67.29 -46.47
CA ASN A 93 52.30 -66.32 -45.41
C ASN A 93 50.94 -65.99 -44.76
N THR A 94 50.81 -66.17 -43.44
CA THR A 94 49.54 -66.02 -42.71
C THR A 94 49.82 -65.69 -41.23
N PRO A 95 48.98 -64.90 -40.53
CA PRO A 95 47.73 -64.24 -40.97
C PRO A 95 47.96 -63.02 -41.86
N ASN A 96 46.98 -62.68 -42.70
CA ASN A 96 46.96 -61.46 -43.51
C ASN A 96 45.84 -60.52 -43.08
N VAL A 97 46.16 -59.23 -42.97
CA VAL A 97 45.21 -58.17 -42.65
C VAL A 97 45.24 -57.15 -43.79
N TYR A 98 44.10 -56.90 -44.40
CA TYR A 98 43.92 -55.97 -45.51
C TYR A 98 42.96 -54.85 -45.12
N THR A 99 42.96 -53.79 -45.93
CA THR A 99 42.05 -52.65 -45.77
C THR A 99 41.10 -52.61 -46.96
N VAL A 100 39.80 -52.42 -46.72
CA VAL A 100 38.81 -52.24 -47.78
C VAL A 100 39.23 -51.13 -48.75
N GLY A 101 39.13 -51.40 -50.05
CA GLY A 101 39.48 -50.47 -51.12
C GLY A 101 40.97 -50.42 -51.49
N ALA A 102 41.85 -51.06 -50.72
CA ALA A 102 43.26 -51.19 -51.05
C ALA A 102 43.54 -52.48 -51.85
N THR A 103 44.22 -52.37 -52.99
CA THR A 103 44.67 -53.53 -53.76
C THR A 103 45.74 -54.28 -52.98
N ILE A 104 45.55 -55.59 -52.78
CA ILE A 104 46.52 -56.41 -52.05
C ILE A 104 47.73 -56.69 -52.93
N SER A 105 48.91 -56.78 -52.31
CA SER A 105 50.03 -57.46 -52.96
C SER A 105 49.64 -58.92 -53.18
N THR A 106 49.84 -59.42 -54.40
CA THR A 106 49.48 -60.80 -54.76
C THR A 106 50.11 -61.78 -53.77
N LEU A 107 49.25 -62.52 -53.08
CA LEU A 107 49.63 -63.50 -52.09
C LEU A 107 49.79 -64.86 -52.79
N THR A 108 51.04 -65.30 -52.94
CA THR A 108 51.38 -66.57 -53.58
C THR A 108 51.71 -67.66 -52.56
N PRO A 109 51.29 -68.91 -52.77
CA PRO A 109 51.69 -70.01 -51.92
C PRO A 109 53.17 -70.36 -52.15
N THR A 110 53.87 -70.72 -51.08
CA THR A 110 55.24 -71.26 -51.15
C THR A 110 55.16 -72.77 -51.26
N ILE A 111 55.53 -73.31 -52.43
CA ILE A 111 55.53 -74.74 -52.72
C ILE A 111 56.95 -75.23 -52.97
N THR A 112 57.33 -76.37 -52.38
CA THR A 112 58.63 -77.03 -52.65
C THR A 112 58.46 -78.52 -52.89
N GLY A 113 59.03 -79.01 -53.99
CA GLY A 113 59.14 -80.44 -54.28
C GLY A 113 57.86 -81.16 -54.71
N ALA A 114 56.91 -80.46 -55.33
CA ALA A 114 55.79 -81.11 -56.00
C ALA A 114 55.40 -80.30 -57.24
N ILE A 115 55.05 -81.01 -58.32
CA ILE A 115 54.37 -80.41 -59.46
C ILE A 115 52.88 -80.38 -59.10
N VAL A 116 52.33 -79.18 -58.90
CA VAL A 116 50.91 -78.97 -58.63
C VAL A 116 50.19 -78.70 -59.94
N ASN A 117 49.10 -79.41 -60.21
CA ASN A 117 48.33 -79.29 -61.43
C ASN A 117 47.24 -78.22 -61.34
N SER A 118 46.63 -78.07 -60.16
CA SER A 118 45.60 -77.06 -59.89
C SER A 118 45.43 -76.83 -58.40
N TYR A 119 44.72 -75.76 -58.05
CA TYR A 119 44.38 -75.39 -56.69
C TYR A 119 42.87 -75.14 -56.56
N SER A 120 42.34 -75.34 -55.36
CA SER A 120 41.02 -74.87 -54.93
C SER A 120 41.10 -74.20 -53.55
N ILE A 121 40.13 -73.34 -53.23
CA ILE A 121 40.02 -72.64 -51.94
C ILE A 121 38.57 -72.70 -51.45
N GLY A 122 38.38 -72.80 -50.13
CA GLY A 122 37.06 -72.71 -49.50
C GLY A 122 37.16 -72.23 -48.05
N PRO A 123 36.16 -71.50 -47.52
CA PRO A 123 34.97 -70.96 -48.21
C PRO A 123 35.30 -69.82 -49.20
N ASP A 124 34.29 -69.20 -49.81
CA ASP A 124 34.48 -68.08 -50.76
C ASP A 124 35.24 -66.92 -50.13
N LEU A 125 36.21 -66.37 -50.86
CA LEU A 125 37.02 -65.23 -50.43
C LEU A 125 36.17 -63.96 -50.21
N PRO A 126 36.66 -62.99 -49.41
CA PRO A 126 36.01 -61.69 -49.27
C PRO A 126 35.77 -61.05 -50.64
N ALA A 127 34.61 -60.39 -50.80
CA ALA A 127 34.23 -59.76 -52.05
C ALA A 127 35.36 -58.86 -52.61
N GLY A 128 35.67 -59.02 -53.89
CA GLY A 128 36.73 -58.28 -54.59
C GLY A 128 38.13 -58.91 -54.55
N LEU A 129 38.34 -59.94 -53.71
CA LEU A 129 39.50 -60.82 -53.82
C LEU A 129 39.18 -62.00 -54.76
N THR A 130 40.18 -62.43 -55.52
CA THR A 130 40.09 -63.51 -56.51
C THR A 130 41.16 -64.56 -56.27
N PHE A 131 40.84 -65.80 -56.58
CA PHE A 131 41.75 -66.94 -56.45
C PHE A 131 42.11 -67.50 -57.82
N ASN A 132 43.40 -67.57 -58.13
CA ASN A 132 43.86 -68.20 -59.36
C ASN A 132 44.02 -69.71 -59.15
N THR A 133 43.16 -70.51 -59.79
CA THR A 133 43.15 -71.98 -59.65
C THR A 133 44.35 -72.68 -60.29
N ILE A 134 45.18 -71.98 -61.07
CA ILE A 134 46.39 -72.53 -61.70
C ILE A 134 47.62 -72.27 -60.82
N THR A 135 47.75 -71.07 -60.27
CA THR A 135 48.93 -70.66 -59.50
C THR A 135 48.74 -70.69 -57.99
N GLY A 136 47.50 -70.81 -57.53
CA GLY A 136 47.11 -70.62 -56.13
C GLY A 136 47.23 -69.16 -55.68
N ALA A 137 47.53 -68.20 -56.56
CA ALA A 137 47.68 -66.81 -56.13
C ALA A 137 46.33 -66.19 -55.72
N ILE A 138 46.31 -65.46 -54.60
CA ILE A 138 45.20 -64.60 -54.18
C ILE A 138 45.55 -63.15 -54.52
N SER A 139 44.68 -62.46 -55.26
CA SER A 139 44.89 -61.06 -55.66
C SER A 139 43.56 -60.31 -55.79
N GLY A 140 43.62 -58.98 -55.89
CA GLY A 140 42.45 -58.12 -56.08
C GLY A 140 42.37 -57.00 -55.04
N THR A 141 41.17 -56.42 -54.92
CA THR A 141 40.89 -55.29 -54.03
C THR A 141 39.64 -55.64 -53.23
N ALA A 142 39.78 -55.89 -51.94
CA ALA A 142 38.63 -56.24 -51.11
C ALA A 142 37.65 -55.06 -51.03
N THR A 143 36.37 -55.31 -51.25
CA THR A 143 35.32 -54.27 -51.30
C THR A 143 34.43 -54.24 -50.06
N ALA A 144 34.55 -55.23 -49.17
CA ALA A 144 33.75 -55.33 -47.95
C ALA A 144 34.60 -55.69 -46.72
N VAL A 145 34.23 -55.14 -45.58
CA VAL A 145 34.83 -55.47 -44.27
C VAL A 145 34.44 -56.89 -43.91
N THR A 146 35.41 -57.70 -43.52
CA THR A 146 35.20 -59.08 -43.07
C THR A 146 36.07 -59.36 -41.85
N GLY A 147 35.48 -60.00 -40.83
CA GLY A 147 36.23 -60.48 -39.68
C GLY A 147 37.25 -61.54 -40.07
N THR A 148 38.17 -61.84 -39.16
CA THR A 148 39.19 -62.88 -39.37
C THR A 148 38.55 -64.21 -39.73
N SER A 149 38.84 -64.70 -40.93
CA SER A 149 38.33 -65.96 -41.47
C SER A 149 39.48 -66.82 -41.99
N VAL A 150 39.38 -68.13 -41.78
CA VAL A 150 40.38 -69.10 -42.25
C VAL A 150 39.87 -69.75 -43.54
N TYR A 151 40.73 -69.77 -44.56
CA TYR A 151 40.46 -70.36 -45.87
C TYR A 151 41.39 -71.53 -46.08
N THR A 152 40.83 -72.69 -46.39
CA THR A 152 41.59 -73.91 -46.66
C THR A 152 41.87 -74.01 -48.15
N VAL A 153 43.14 -74.07 -48.52
CA VAL A 153 43.62 -74.23 -49.89
C VAL A 153 44.04 -75.67 -50.12
N THR A 154 43.52 -76.28 -51.18
CA THR A 154 43.89 -77.64 -51.61
C THR A 154 44.77 -77.54 -52.86
N ALA A 155 46.01 -78.00 -52.76
CA ALA A 155 46.89 -78.22 -53.91
C ALA A 155 46.68 -79.64 -54.44
N ILE A 156 46.30 -79.75 -55.71
CA ILE A 156 45.98 -81.02 -56.38
C ILE A 156 47.16 -81.42 -57.26
N SER A 157 47.75 -82.59 -56.99
CA SER A 157 48.85 -83.17 -57.77
C SER A 157 48.59 -84.63 -58.11
N SER A 158 49.30 -85.14 -59.12
CA SER A 158 49.30 -86.57 -59.49
C SER A 158 49.82 -87.50 -58.38
N SER A 159 50.53 -86.97 -57.38
CA SER A 159 51.05 -87.69 -56.21
C SER A 159 50.13 -87.61 -54.98
N GLY A 160 48.95 -86.97 -55.11
CA GLY A 160 47.93 -86.85 -54.08
C GLY A 160 47.80 -85.44 -53.50
N ASN A 161 46.59 -85.07 -53.11
CA ASN A 161 46.26 -83.71 -52.66
C ASN A 161 46.94 -83.36 -51.34
N ARG A 162 47.20 -82.05 -51.15
CA ARG A 162 47.66 -81.47 -49.88
C ARG A 162 46.80 -80.27 -49.54
N ILE A 163 46.50 -80.10 -48.26
CA ILE A 163 45.70 -78.98 -47.75
C ILE A 163 46.54 -78.12 -46.80
N PHE A 164 46.30 -76.81 -46.82
CA PHE A 164 46.95 -75.84 -45.96
C PHE A 164 46.09 -74.57 -45.86
N ASP A 165 46.21 -73.84 -44.75
CA ASP A 165 45.31 -72.75 -44.45
C ASP A 165 45.94 -71.37 -44.68
N VAL A 166 45.08 -70.39 -44.97
CA VAL A 166 45.39 -68.97 -44.95
C VAL A 166 44.31 -68.22 -44.20
N SER A 167 44.69 -67.51 -43.14
CA SER A 167 43.82 -66.58 -42.42
C SER A 167 43.85 -65.20 -43.06
N ILE A 168 42.69 -64.64 -43.39
CA ILE A 168 42.52 -63.29 -43.95
C ILE A 168 41.51 -62.49 -43.10
N THR A 169 41.86 -61.24 -42.80
CA THR A 169 40.97 -60.23 -42.21
C THR A 169 40.92 -59.03 -43.12
N VAL A 170 39.74 -58.44 -43.36
CA VAL A 170 39.63 -57.18 -44.11
C VAL A 170 39.01 -56.12 -43.21
N ASN A 171 39.83 -55.16 -42.78
CA ASN A 171 39.42 -54.04 -41.93
C ASN A 171 38.85 -52.88 -42.77
N ALA A 172 37.96 -52.10 -42.19
CA ALA A 172 37.57 -50.79 -42.73
C ALA A 172 38.79 -49.86 -42.88
N VAL A 173 38.64 -48.80 -43.69
CA VAL A 173 39.58 -47.66 -43.67
C VAL A 173 39.53 -47.03 -42.27
N SER A 174 40.67 -46.71 -41.65
CA SER A 174 40.69 -46.07 -40.33
C SER A 174 40.03 -44.68 -40.37
N PRO A 175 39.32 -44.23 -39.32
CA PRO A 175 38.83 -42.86 -39.24
C PRO A 175 40.01 -41.87 -39.29
N SER A 176 39.81 -40.73 -39.93
CA SER A 176 40.78 -39.64 -39.99
C SER A 176 40.08 -38.29 -39.82
N GLY A 177 40.85 -37.19 -39.71
CA GLY A 177 40.28 -35.83 -39.64
C GLY A 177 39.28 -35.54 -38.51
N LEU A 178 39.30 -36.30 -37.40
CA LEU A 178 38.43 -36.00 -36.25
C LEU A 178 38.72 -34.60 -35.71
N SER A 179 37.68 -33.77 -35.59
CA SER A 179 37.78 -32.41 -35.05
C SER A 179 36.51 -32.01 -34.30
N TYR A 180 36.65 -31.13 -33.31
CA TYR A 180 35.56 -30.47 -32.59
C TYR A 180 35.77 -28.95 -32.59
N PRO A 181 34.68 -28.15 -32.51
CA PRO A 181 34.78 -26.76 -32.08
C PRO A 181 35.44 -26.69 -30.70
N THR A 182 36.58 -25.99 -30.56
CA THR A 182 37.37 -25.89 -29.32
C THR A 182 38.23 -24.62 -29.33
N PRO A 183 38.51 -23.96 -28.19
CA PRO A 183 38.04 -24.24 -26.83
C PRO A 183 36.58 -23.83 -26.60
N ASN A 184 35.90 -24.46 -25.63
CA ASN A 184 34.54 -24.10 -25.22
C ASN A 184 34.54 -23.59 -23.79
N VAL A 185 34.09 -22.34 -23.60
CA VAL A 185 33.87 -21.73 -22.29
C VAL A 185 32.37 -21.59 -22.07
N ILE A 186 31.85 -22.31 -21.07
CA ILE A 186 30.41 -22.43 -20.80
C ILE A 186 30.12 -21.81 -19.43
N THR A 187 28.93 -21.24 -19.25
CA THR A 187 28.44 -20.85 -17.92
C THR A 187 27.60 -21.98 -17.32
N VAL A 188 27.84 -22.34 -16.06
CA VAL A 188 27.02 -23.32 -15.32
C VAL A 188 25.53 -22.94 -15.40
N GLY A 189 24.67 -23.94 -15.56
CA GLY A 189 23.22 -23.77 -15.72
C GLY A 189 22.76 -23.28 -17.10
N SER A 190 23.66 -22.98 -18.05
CA SER A 190 23.30 -22.61 -19.42
C SER A 190 23.40 -23.81 -20.37
N THR A 191 22.33 -24.13 -21.10
CA THR A 191 22.34 -25.20 -22.11
C THR A 191 23.34 -24.86 -23.21
N ILE A 192 24.20 -25.82 -23.56
CA ILE A 192 25.19 -25.63 -24.62
C ILE A 192 24.56 -25.78 -26.00
N THR A 193 25.11 -25.06 -26.97
CA THR A 193 24.97 -25.47 -28.36
C THR A 193 25.66 -26.81 -28.53
N THR A 194 24.94 -27.79 -29.10
CA THR A 194 25.47 -29.15 -29.30
C THR A 194 26.79 -29.10 -30.05
N LEU A 195 27.83 -29.69 -29.45
CA LEU A 195 29.14 -29.82 -30.09
C LEU A 195 29.12 -31.09 -30.94
N THR A 196 29.17 -30.91 -32.25
CA THR A 196 29.14 -32.01 -33.22
C THR A 196 30.54 -32.21 -33.81
N PRO A 197 31.10 -33.43 -33.79
CA PRO A 197 32.37 -33.70 -34.45
C PRO A 197 32.27 -33.59 -35.96
N THR A 198 33.38 -33.26 -36.61
CA THR A 198 33.62 -33.62 -38.00
C THR A 198 34.61 -34.79 -38.06
N VAL A 199 34.41 -35.72 -38.99
CA VAL A 199 35.29 -36.88 -39.20
C VAL A 199 35.36 -37.19 -40.69
N SER A 200 36.53 -37.63 -41.15
CA SER A 200 36.79 -38.10 -42.52
C SER A 200 37.42 -39.50 -42.48
N GLY A 201 37.79 -40.07 -43.63
CA GLY A 201 38.29 -41.44 -43.71
C GLY A 201 37.17 -42.47 -43.64
N GLY A 202 37.39 -43.58 -42.93
CA GLY A 202 36.36 -44.62 -42.83
C GLY A 202 35.27 -44.30 -41.80
N THR A 203 34.11 -44.91 -42.03
CA THR A 203 32.93 -44.77 -41.18
C THR A 203 33.23 -45.17 -39.73
N VAL A 204 32.85 -44.31 -38.79
CA VAL A 204 33.03 -44.54 -37.35
C VAL A 204 31.97 -45.50 -36.83
N THR A 205 32.38 -46.47 -36.02
CA THR A 205 31.47 -47.43 -35.38
C THR A 205 31.14 -47.02 -33.95
N SER A 206 32.08 -46.37 -33.25
CA SER A 206 31.85 -45.86 -31.90
C SER A 206 32.76 -44.67 -31.59
N TYR A 207 32.29 -43.85 -30.65
CA TYR A 207 33.03 -42.77 -30.04
C TYR A 207 33.20 -43.01 -28.54
N SER A 208 34.30 -42.53 -27.99
CA SER A 208 34.55 -42.46 -26.53
C SER A 208 35.18 -41.13 -26.15
N ILE A 209 35.04 -40.75 -24.87
CA ILE A 209 35.61 -39.52 -24.31
C ILE A 209 36.24 -39.84 -22.94
N SER A 210 37.42 -39.28 -22.67
CA SER A 210 38.10 -39.42 -21.37
C SER A 210 38.84 -38.14 -21.00
N PRO A 211 38.76 -37.63 -19.75
CA PRO A 211 37.96 -38.17 -18.64
C PRO A 211 36.44 -38.01 -18.86
N GLY A 212 35.61 -38.49 -17.93
CA GLY A 212 34.15 -38.31 -18.00
C GLY A 212 33.74 -36.83 -17.97
N LEU A 213 32.71 -36.47 -18.73
CA LEU A 213 32.17 -35.10 -18.76
C LEU A 213 31.60 -34.67 -17.40
N PRO A 214 31.59 -33.36 -17.09
CA PRO A 214 30.97 -32.85 -15.87
C PRO A 214 29.46 -33.15 -15.85
N ALA A 215 28.90 -33.24 -14.64
CA ALA A 215 27.49 -33.52 -14.45
C ALA A 215 26.60 -32.55 -15.24
N GLY A 216 25.63 -33.11 -15.98
CA GLY A 216 24.68 -32.36 -16.81
C GLY A 216 25.08 -32.24 -18.28
N LEU A 217 26.35 -32.53 -18.64
CA LEU A 217 26.72 -32.77 -20.03
C LEU A 217 26.63 -34.26 -20.37
N VAL A 218 26.18 -34.56 -21.58
CA VAL A 218 25.98 -35.92 -22.08
C VAL A 218 26.78 -36.11 -23.36
N PHE A 219 27.48 -37.24 -23.46
CA PHE A 219 28.21 -37.66 -24.65
C PHE A 219 27.47 -38.80 -25.34
N ASN A 220 27.19 -38.65 -26.63
CA ASN A 220 26.59 -39.72 -27.43
C ASN A 220 27.70 -40.60 -28.03
N THR A 221 27.81 -41.86 -27.59
CA THR A 221 28.86 -42.79 -28.04
C THR A 221 28.68 -43.28 -29.49
N THR A 222 27.55 -43.00 -30.13
CA THR A 222 27.28 -43.37 -31.53
C THR A 222 27.58 -42.22 -32.48
N THR A 223 27.24 -40.99 -32.10
CA THR A 223 27.41 -39.80 -32.97
C THR A 223 28.58 -38.91 -32.58
N GLY A 224 29.16 -39.11 -31.39
CA GLY A 224 30.18 -38.25 -30.79
C GLY A 224 29.65 -36.90 -30.30
N THR A 225 28.37 -36.58 -30.47
CA THR A 225 27.85 -35.26 -30.09
C THR A 225 27.85 -35.06 -28.58
N ILE A 226 28.22 -33.85 -28.12
CA ILE A 226 28.11 -33.42 -26.73
C ILE A 226 26.98 -32.41 -26.60
N SER A 227 26.06 -32.63 -25.67
CA SER A 227 24.91 -31.74 -25.41
C SER A 227 24.58 -31.69 -23.92
N GLY A 228 23.63 -30.82 -23.55
CA GLY A 228 23.10 -30.72 -22.18
C GLY A 228 23.39 -29.39 -21.51
N THR A 229 23.25 -29.38 -20.19
CA THR A 229 23.35 -28.17 -19.35
C THR A 229 24.22 -28.52 -18.15
N PRO A 230 25.46 -28.00 -18.05
CA PRO A 230 26.34 -28.35 -16.96
C PRO A 230 25.79 -27.83 -15.63
N THR A 231 25.89 -28.64 -14.59
CA THR A 231 25.34 -28.34 -13.25
C THR A 231 26.43 -27.99 -12.23
N ILE A 232 27.69 -28.25 -12.57
CA ILE A 232 28.84 -28.00 -11.71
C ILE A 232 29.86 -27.11 -12.43
N VAL A 233 30.50 -26.25 -11.65
CA VAL A 233 31.64 -25.45 -12.09
C VAL A 233 32.86 -26.36 -12.18
N ILE A 234 33.58 -26.29 -13.30
CA ILE A 234 34.85 -27.00 -13.48
C ILE A 234 35.85 -26.05 -14.13
N GLY A 235 37.11 -26.13 -13.70
CA GLY A 235 38.21 -25.47 -14.38
C GLY A 235 38.39 -25.98 -15.81
N THR A 236 39.40 -25.46 -16.51
CA THR A 236 39.73 -25.92 -17.86
C THR A 236 40.20 -27.37 -17.82
N VAL A 237 39.47 -28.25 -18.51
CA VAL A 237 39.82 -29.67 -18.69
C VAL A 237 39.98 -29.98 -20.17
N ILE A 238 41.01 -30.77 -20.49
CA ILE A 238 41.26 -31.28 -21.84
C ILE A 238 40.76 -32.73 -21.89
N TYR A 239 39.73 -32.96 -22.71
CA TYR A 239 39.14 -34.26 -22.97
C TYR A 239 39.76 -34.87 -24.23
N THR A 240 40.09 -36.15 -24.19
CA THR A 240 40.48 -36.90 -25.38
C THR A 240 39.26 -37.60 -25.93
N VAL A 241 38.78 -37.16 -27.09
CA VAL A 241 37.70 -37.82 -27.82
C VAL A 241 38.32 -38.79 -28.83
N THR A 242 37.81 -40.02 -28.89
CA THR A 242 38.31 -41.07 -29.78
C THR A 242 37.19 -41.59 -30.69
N ALA A 243 37.40 -41.56 -31.99
CA ALA A 243 36.53 -42.19 -32.99
C ALA A 243 37.16 -43.51 -33.46
N THR A 244 36.42 -44.62 -33.43
CA THR A 244 36.96 -45.98 -33.65
C THR A 244 36.14 -46.78 -34.65
N ASN A 245 36.82 -47.58 -35.49
CA ASN A 245 36.25 -48.68 -36.25
C ASN A 245 37.25 -49.86 -36.32
N SER A 246 36.95 -50.91 -37.09
CA SER A 246 37.83 -52.09 -37.25
C SER A 246 39.22 -51.77 -37.86
N GLY A 247 39.33 -50.67 -38.59
CA GLY A 247 40.57 -50.20 -39.22
C GLY A 247 41.50 -49.42 -38.28
N GLY A 248 40.99 -48.99 -37.13
CA GLY A 248 41.74 -48.24 -36.13
C GLY A 248 40.93 -47.11 -35.51
N SER A 249 41.64 -46.15 -34.93
CA SER A 249 41.04 -45.03 -34.21
C SER A 249 41.77 -43.72 -34.47
N LYS A 250 41.04 -42.60 -34.37
CA LYS A 250 41.60 -41.24 -34.36
C LYS A 250 41.17 -40.50 -33.09
N THR A 251 42.10 -39.79 -32.48
CA THR A 251 41.86 -38.97 -31.27
C THR A 251 41.90 -37.48 -31.57
N PHE A 252 41.19 -36.69 -30.76
CA PHE A 252 41.20 -35.22 -30.78
C PHE A 252 41.14 -34.64 -29.35
N PRO A 253 41.99 -33.65 -29.00
CA PRO A 253 41.92 -32.95 -27.72
C PRO A 253 40.86 -31.84 -27.75
N LEU A 254 39.80 -32.02 -26.97
CA LEU A 254 38.71 -31.07 -26.79
C LEU A 254 38.86 -30.32 -25.46
N VAL A 255 38.89 -28.99 -25.49
CA VAL A 255 39.02 -28.16 -24.29
C VAL A 255 37.66 -27.63 -23.86
N ILE A 256 37.26 -27.92 -22.62
CA ILE A 256 36.02 -27.40 -22.02
C ILE A 256 36.33 -26.77 -20.66
N THR A 257 35.80 -25.57 -20.44
CA THR A 257 35.80 -24.87 -19.15
C THR A 257 34.33 -24.55 -18.80
N VAL A 258 33.91 -24.81 -17.55
CA VAL A 258 32.58 -24.42 -17.07
C VAL A 258 32.74 -23.41 -15.94
N ASN A 259 32.54 -22.14 -16.26
CA ASN A 259 32.61 -21.04 -15.32
C ASN A 259 31.32 -20.94 -14.49
N ASP A 260 31.45 -20.43 -13.26
CA ASP A 260 30.28 -20.03 -12.46
C ASP A 260 29.54 -18.86 -13.12
N VAL A 261 28.31 -18.59 -12.70
CA VAL A 261 27.54 -17.42 -13.12
C VAL A 261 28.23 -16.15 -12.63
N LEU A 262 28.29 -15.11 -13.48
CA LEU A 262 28.80 -13.79 -13.08
C LEU A 262 27.94 -13.22 -11.95
N LYS A 263 28.58 -12.93 -10.82
CA LYS A 263 27.97 -12.40 -9.60
C LYS A 263 28.68 -11.11 -9.20
N ILE A 264 27.93 -10.25 -8.51
CA ILE A 264 28.39 -8.98 -7.97
C ILE A 264 27.88 -8.87 -6.54
N ASN A 265 28.79 -8.54 -5.63
CA ASN A 265 28.56 -8.58 -4.20
C ASN A 265 29.01 -7.24 -3.61
N LEU A 266 28.31 -6.76 -2.59
CA LEU A 266 28.79 -5.65 -1.77
C LEU A 266 29.85 -6.16 -0.79
N VAL A 267 31.02 -5.52 -0.78
CA VAL A 267 32.08 -5.80 0.21
C VAL A 267 31.93 -4.85 1.39
N SER A 268 31.85 -3.55 1.11
CA SER A 268 31.67 -2.52 2.13
C SER A 268 30.96 -1.32 1.56
N LYS A 269 30.26 -0.58 2.43
CA LYS A 269 29.69 0.72 2.13
C LYS A 269 29.93 1.68 3.29
N THR A 270 30.04 2.96 2.96
CA THR A 270 30.02 4.06 3.92
C THR A 270 28.88 4.98 3.54
N ASP A 271 27.88 5.08 4.42
CA ASP A 271 26.79 6.05 4.29
C ASP A 271 27.28 7.46 4.63
N ILE A 272 26.50 8.48 4.27
CA ILE A 272 26.87 9.87 4.48
C ILE A 272 26.63 10.23 5.95
N ALA A 273 27.72 10.56 6.65
CA ALA A 273 27.67 10.98 8.05
C ALA A 273 27.30 12.46 8.22
N ILE A 274 27.47 13.28 7.18
CA ILE A 274 27.20 14.73 7.22
C ILE A 274 26.28 15.10 6.05
N SER A 275 25.06 15.52 6.37
CA SER A 275 24.02 15.81 5.38
C SER A 275 24.49 16.76 4.27
N GLY A 276 24.07 16.44 3.05
CA GLY A 276 24.35 17.23 1.85
C GLY A 276 25.75 17.04 1.25
N GLN A 277 26.64 16.26 1.89
CA GLN A 277 27.95 15.94 1.33
C GLN A 277 27.90 14.70 0.44
N SER A 278 28.82 14.64 -0.53
CA SER A 278 29.07 13.45 -1.36
C SER A 278 30.28 12.70 -0.82
N THR A 279 30.20 12.19 0.42
CA THR A 279 31.31 11.44 1.06
C THR A 279 31.06 9.94 1.10
N GLY A 280 29.93 9.47 0.57
CA GLY A 280 29.60 8.07 0.51
C GLY A 280 30.59 7.27 -0.33
N SER A 281 30.79 6.01 0.03
CA SER A 281 31.66 5.10 -0.72
C SER A 281 31.10 3.68 -0.76
N ILE A 282 31.42 2.97 -1.84
CA ILE A 282 31.02 1.58 -2.06
C ILE A 282 32.24 0.83 -2.59
N THR A 283 32.51 -0.33 -2.00
CA THR A 283 33.45 -1.32 -2.54
C THR A 283 32.67 -2.58 -2.89
N LEU A 284 32.84 -3.01 -4.14
CA LEU A 284 32.20 -4.21 -4.66
C LEU A 284 33.22 -5.35 -4.80
N ALA A 285 32.72 -6.55 -5.02
CA ALA A 285 33.49 -7.68 -5.53
C ALA A 285 32.68 -8.38 -6.62
N ALA A 286 33.38 -8.94 -7.60
CA ALA A 286 32.77 -9.78 -8.62
C ALA A 286 33.43 -11.15 -8.63
N SER A 287 32.64 -12.16 -9.00
CA SER A 287 33.07 -13.55 -9.08
C SER A 287 32.29 -14.29 -10.19
N GLY A 288 32.78 -15.45 -10.62
CA GLY A 288 32.20 -16.19 -11.74
C GLY A 288 32.41 -15.51 -13.09
N GLY A 289 31.64 -15.87 -14.11
CA GLY A 289 31.84 -15.41 -15.48
C GLY A 289 33.24 -15.72 -16.01
N SER A 290 33.69 -14.95 -16.99
CA SER A 290 34.99 -15.16 -17.67
C SER A 290 36.17 -14.42 -17.02
N GLY A 291 36.03 -13.95 -15.78
CA GLY A 291 37.04 -13.12 -15.11
C GLY A 291 37.25 -11.76 -15.79
N GLY A 292 38.28 -11.01 -15.37
CA GLY A 292 38.61 -9.71 -15.97
C GLY A 292 37.48 -8.69 -15.83
N TYR A 293 37.06 -8.42 -14.60
CA TYR A 293 35.86 -7.63 -14.31
C TYR A 293 36.08 -6.13 -14.51
N LEU A 294 35.09 -5.49 -15.10
CA LEU A 294 34.96 -4.04 -15.17
C LEU A 294 33.65 -3.60 -14.51
N PHE A 295 33.72 -2.62 -13.63
CA PHE A 295 32.62 -2.08 -12.83
C PHE A 295 32.21 -0.72 -13.36
N SER A 296 30.91 -0.42 -13.29
CA SER A 296 30.33 0.87 -13.67
C SER A 296 29.22 1.25 -12.71
N LYS A 297 29.05 2.55 -12.47
CA LYS A 297 27.94 3.11 -11.68
C LYS A 297 26.86 3.78 -12.53
N ASP A 298 27.14 4.01 -13.81
CA ASP A 298 26.28 4.73 -14.76
C ASP A 298 25.93 3.89 -16.00
N GLY A 299 26.50 2.69 -16.11
CA GLY A 299 26.32 1.76 -17.24
C GLY A 299 27.05 2.18 -18.52
N VAL A 300 27.83 3.26 -18.49
CA VAL A 300 28.54 3.81 -19.65
C VAL A 300 30.05 3.78 -19.42
N ASN A 301 30.51 4.29 -18.28
CA ASN A 301 31.93 4.37 -17.93
C ASN A 301 32.31 3.16 -17.07
N PHE A 302 33.26 2.36 -17.55
CA PHE A 302 33.71 1.13 -16.92
C PHE A 302 35.15 1.26 -16.40
N GLN A 303 35.40 0.79 -15.18
CA GLN A 303 36.70 0.81 -14.51
C GLN A 303 37.05 -0.56 -13.92
N SER A 304 38.34 -0.89 -13.82
CA SER A 304 38.79 -2.15 -13.19
C SER A 304 38.75 -2.13 -11.66
N SER A 305 38.88 -0.94 -11.06
CA SER A 305 38.75 -0.77 -9.61
C SER A 305 37.30 -0.99 -9.18
N PRO A 306 37.03 -1.82 -8.16
CA PRO A 306 35.68 -2.01 -7.65
C PRO A 306 35.27 -0.94 -6.62
N ASN A 307 36.13 0.06 -6.39
CA ASN A 307 35.92 1.12 -5.41
C ASN A 307 35.30 2.36 -6.06
N PHE A 308 34.17 2.79 -5.51
CA PHE A 308 33.50 4.02 -5.84
C PHE A 308 33.51 4.94 -4.61
N SER A 309 33.97 6.17 -4.80
CA SER A 309 34.02 7.19 -3.76
C SER A 309 33.28 8.43 -4.22
N SER A 310 33.13 9.38 -3.30
CA SER A 310 32.46 10.65 -3.54
C SER A 310 31.01 10.52 -4.00
N LEU A 311 30.28 9.54 -3.44
CA LEU A 311 28.89 9.28 -3.75
C LEU A 311 27.97 10.14 -2.87
N ALA A 312 26.95 10.74 -3.49
CA ALA A 312 25.87 11.43 -2.81
C ALA A 312 24.83 10.42 -2.26
N ALA A 313 23.92 10.89 -1.41
CA ALA A 313 22.84 10.05 -0.92
C ALA A 313 21.94 9.66 -2.09
N GLY A 314 21.57 8.39 -2.19
CA GLY A 314 20.77 7.90 -3.31
C GLY A 314 20.93 6.41 -3.58
N SER A 315 20.14 5.93 -4.54
CA SER A 315 20.21 4.55 -5.01
C SER A 315 21.10 4.46 -6.25
N TYR A 316 22.06 3.54 -6.22
CA TYR A 316 22.99 3.26 -7.30
C TYR A 316 22.76 1.86 -7.84
N THR A 317 22.68 1.74 -9.17
CA THR A 317 22.67 0.46 -9.88
C THR A 317 24.06 0.24 -10.47
N PHE A 318 24.89 -0.53 -9.77
CA PHE A 318 26.20 -0.90 -10.28
C PHE A 318 26.08 -2.01 -11.31
N ILE A 319 26.88 -1.93 -12.35
CA ILE A 319 26.97 -2.95 -13.39
C ILE A 319 28.38 -3.50 -13.36
N VAL A 320 28.51 -4.82 -13.34
CA VAL A 320 29.78 -5.48 -13.62
C VAL A 320 29.68 -6.22 -14.93
N LYS A 321 30.72 -6.12 -15.75
CA LYS A 321 30.90 -6.84 -17.00
C LYS A 321 32.16 -7.69 -16.92
N ASP A 322 32.11 -8.92 -17.41
CA ASP A 322 33.29 -9.78 -17.53
C ASP A 322 34.00 -9.62 -18.88
N SER A 323 35.16 -10.27 -19.03
CA SER A 323 35.98 -10.23 -20.24
C SER A 323 35.27 -10.74 -21.52
N SER A 324 34.23 -11.56 -21.37
CA SER A 324 33.45 -12.12 -22.49
C SER A 324 32.34 -11.20 -22.97
N GLY A 325 32.09 -10.12 -22.24
CA GLY A 325 31.06 -9.16 -22.60
C GLY A 325 29.79 -9.24 -21.75
N LYS A 326 29.66 -10.27 -20.92
CA LYS A 326 28.43 -10.53 -20.14
C LYS A 326 28.36 -9.58 -18.96
N ALA A 327 27.20 -8.98 -18.72
CA ALA A 327 26.99 -8.04 -17.64
C ALA A 327 25.89 -8.49 -16.68
N THR A 328 26.01 -8.07 -15.42
CA THR A 328 24.97 -8.19 -14.39
C THR A 328 24.97 -6.93 -13.53
N SER A 329 23.88 -6.68 -12.80
CA SER A 329 23.74 -5.48 -11.97
C SER A 329 23.49 -5.79 -10.49
N PHE A 330 23.81 -4.81 -9.63
CA PHE A 330 23.58 -4.82 -8.19
C PHE A 330 23.12 -3.45 -7.72
N ASN A 331 22.05 -3.42 -6.93
CA ASN A 331 21.53 -2.17 -6.40
C ASN A 331 22.03 -1.95 -4.96
N VAL A 332 22.53 -0.74 -4.68
CA VAL A 332 22.96 -0.31 -3.35
C VAL A 332 22.46 1.10 -3.09
N THR A 333 21.94 1.34 -1.90
CA THR A 333 21.54 2.68 -1.45
C THR A 333 22.56 3.23 -0.46
N ILE A 334 23.01 4.45 -0.72
CA ILE A 334 23.79 5.28 0.22
C ILE A 334 22.79 6.14 0.98
N ALA A 335 22.71 5.92 2.29
CA ALA A 335 21.84 6.70 3.17
C ALA A 335 22.51 8.01 3.61
N ASP A 336 21.68 9.00 3.93
CA ASP A 336 22.10 10.17 4.70
C ASP A 336 21.69 9.93 6.16
N LEU A 337 22.68 9.76 7.05
CA LEU A 337 22.42 9.34 8.43
C LEU A 337 22.03 10.49 9.35
N LEU A 338 22.27 11.74 8.95
CA LEU A 338 21.89 12.93 9.70
C LEU A 338 20.93 13.76 8.85
N THR A 339 19.79 13.20 8.44
CA THR A 339 18.76 13.99 7.74
C THR A 339 18.30 15.15 8.62
N LEU A 340 18.35 16.37 8.08
CA LEU A 340 17.82 17.56 8.76
C LEU A 340 16.31 17.39 9.00
N THR A 341 15.90 17.56 10.24
CA THR A 341 14.50 17.51 10.70
C THR A 341 14.20 18.75 11.53
N ALA A 342 12.94 19.17 11.54
CA ALA A 342 12.49 20.26 12.41
C ALA A 342 11.09 19.97 12.96
N THR A 343 10.79 20.49 14.14
CA THR A 343 9.53 20.26 14.84
C THR A 343 9.06 21.53 15.52
N ILE A 344 7.75 21.81 15.38
CA ILE A 344 7.09 22.90 16.07
C ILE A 344 6.81 22.46 17.51
N ILE A 345 7.22 23.28 18.47
CA ILE A 345 7.05 23.04 19.91
C ILE A 345 6.50 24.31 20.58
N ASN A 346 6.04 24.18 21.83
CA ASN A 346 5.56 25.32 22.66
C ASN A 346 4.57 26.23 21.91
N LYS A 347 3.65 25.61 21.17
CA LYS A 347 2.68 26.32 20.36
C LYS A 347 1.55 26.87 21.22
N THR A 348 1.19 28.12 20.97
CA THR A 348 0.07 28.83 21.59
C THR A 348 -0.86 29.37 20.51
N ASP A 349 -2.14 29.02 20.60
CA ASP A 349 -3.19 29.55 19.74
C ASP A 349 -3.68 30.92 20.18
N VAL A 350 -4.30 31.66 19.25
CA VAL A 350 -4.91 32.96 19.56
C VAL A 350 -6.16 32.72 20.41
N MET A 351 -6.27 33.41 21.55
CA MET A 351 -7.42 33.27 22.45
C MET A 351 -8.65 34.07 22.02
N CYS A 352 -8.45 35.21 21.36
CA CYS A 352 -9.52 36.12 20.95
C CYS A 352 -9.51 36.32 19.44
N PHE A 353 -10.66 36.20 18.79
CA PHE A 353 -10.80 36.36 17.35
C PHE A 353 -10.08 37.63 16.85
N GLY A 354 -9.16 37.48 15.88
CA GLY A 354 -8.40 38.59 15.29
C GLY A 354 -7.22 39.12 16.12
N SER A 355 -6.94 38.57 17.31
CA SER A 355 -5.80 39.00 18.14
C SER A 355 -4.47 38.39 17.63
N PRO A 356 -3.36 39.16 17.63
CA PRO A 356 -2.04 38.64 17.28
C PRO A 356 -1.29 38.13 18.53
N THR A 357 -1.87 37.20 19.28
CA THR A 357 -1.28 36.67 20.53
C THR A 357 -0.73 35.25 20.40
N GLY A 358 -0.90 34.63 19.23
CA GLY A 358 -0.38 33.31 18.96
C GLY A 358 1.14 33.29 18.84
N GLY A 359 1.70 32.09 18.91
CA GLY A 359 3.13 31.88 18.76
C GLY A 359 3.51 30.42 18.80
N PHE A 360 4.76 30.13 18.48
CA PHE A 360 5.35 28.81 18.61
C PHE A 360 6.88 28.92 18.65
N ALA A 361 7.54 27.88 19.12
CA ALA A 361 8.97 27.69 18.95
C ALA A 361 9.24 26.54 17.94
N ILE A 362 10.45 26.49 17.43
CA ILE A 362 10.91 25.44 16.52
C ILE A 362 12.24 24.87 17.02
N THR A 363 12.38 23.55 16.96
CA THR A 363 13.66 22.87 17.18
C THR A 363 14.06 22.13 15.93
N ALA A 364 15.35 22.12 15.61
CA ALA A 364 15.93 21.35 14.51
C ALA A 364 16.94 20.33 15.05
N SER A 365 17.03 19.18 14.37
CA SER A 365 17.94 18.08 14.69
C SER A 365 18.37 17.34 13.43
N GLY A 366 19.43 16.54 13.51
CA GLY A 366 20.11 16.04 12.32
C GLY A 366 20.80 17.19 11.57
N GLY A 367 21.13 17.01 10.30
CA GLY A 367 21.92 17.96 9.53
C GLY A 367 23.24 18.34 10.19
N THR A 368 23.74 19.54 9.87
CA THR A 368 24.95 20.12 10.46
C THR A 368 24.62 21.41 11.23
N SER A 369 24.83 21.42 12.56
CA SER A 369 24.70 22.63 13.39
C SER A 369 25.76 23.69 13.01
N PRO A 370 25.47 25.01 13.11
CA PRO A 370 24.24 25.62 13.63
C PRO A 370 23.07 25.65 12.63
N TYR A 371 21.85 25.71 13.16
CA TYR A 371 20.62 25.87 12.37
C TYR A 371 20.18 27.33 12.33
N LEU A 372 19.70 27.78 11.17
CA LEU A 372 19.06 29.07 11.02
C LEU A 372 17.62 28.90 10.50
N PHE A 373 16.75 29.83 10.88
CA PHE A 373 15.32 29.79 10.64
C PHE A 373 14.86 31.05 9.92
N SER A 374 13.88 30.91 9.03
CA SER A 374 13.14 32.04 8.46
C SER A 374 11.64 31.75 8.47
N LEU A 375 10.82 32.79 8.61
CA LEU A 375 9.37 32.70 8.62
C LEU A 375 8.81 33.28 7.31
N GLY A 376 8.01 32.50 6.60
CA GLY A 376 7.33 32.92 5.38
C GLY A 376 7.69 32.09 4.15
N VAL A 377 6.79 32.09 3.18
CA VAL A 377 6.99 31.39 1.89
C VAL A 377 8.14 32.06 1.14
N GLY A 378 9.21 31.31 0.87
CA GLY A 378 10.35 31.80 0.10
C GLY A 378 11.20 32.86 0.81
N ASN A 379 11.02 33.07 2.12
CA ASN A 379 11.84 34.01 2.88
C ASN A 379 13.29 33.49 2.99
N THR A 380 14.23 34.23 2.44
CA THR A 380 15.67 33.89 2.43
C THR A 380 16.47 34.57 3.55
N ASN A 381 15.85 35.40 4.39
CA ASN A 381 16.49 36.01 5.55
C ASN A 381 16.48 35.05 6.74
N TYR A 382 17.49 34.18 6.79
CA TYR A 382 17.67 33.22 7.87
C TYR A 382 18.36 33.85 9.09
N THR A 383 17.87 33.53 10.29
CA THR A 383 18.40 34.02 11.58
C THR A 383 18.48 32.88 12.60
N SER A 384 19.16 33.06 13.73
CA SER A 384 19.16 32.07 14.82
C SER A 384 17.89 32.10 15.69
N LEU A 385 16.89 32.93 15.33
CA LEU A 385 15.65 33.07 16.09
C LEU A 385 14.77 31.82 15.91
N SER A 386 14.59 31.06 16.97
CA SER A 386 13.78 29.83 17.01
C SER A 386 12.42 30.00 17.67
N ILE A 387 12.05 31.22 18.06
CA ILE A 387 10.78 31.55 18.71
C ILE A 387 10.06 32.62 17.88
N PHE A 388 8.84 32.33 17.47
CA PHE A 388 7.98 33.23 16.72
C PHE A 388 6.76 33.58 17.56
N ALA A 389 6.61 34.85 17.91
CA ALA A 389 5.55 35.36 18.77
C ALA A 389 4.77 36.47 18.07
N ASN A 390 3.66 36.88 18.69
CA ASN A 390 2.75 37.92 18.20
C ASN A 390 2.14 37.60 16.82
N LEU A 391 1.81 36.34 16.60
CA LEU A 391 1.27 35.85 15.33
C LEU A 391 -0.27 35.87 15.37
N PRO A 392 -0.94 36.48 14.38
CA PRO A 392 -2.36 36.24 14.11
C PRO A 392 -2.67 34.76 13.85
N SER A 393 -3.95 34.41 13.79
CA SER A 393 -4.35 33.09 13.26
C SER A 393 -3.96 32.95 11.80
N GLY A 394 -3.42 31.79 11.43
CA GLY A 394 -2.98 31.54 10.07
C GLY A 394 -2.03 30.34 9.97
N SER A 395 -1.64 30.03 8.74
CA SER A 395 -0.65 29.00 8.44
C SER A 395 0.69 29.66 8.14
N TYR A 396 1.73 29.24 8.86
CA TYR A 396 3.08 29.78 8.80
C TYR A 396 4.04 28.72 8.32
N ILE A 397 4.75 28.99 7.22
CA ILE A 397 5.86 28.16 6.77
C ILE A 397 7.14 28.64 7.44
N VAL A 398 7.81 27.76 8.16
CA VAL A 398 9.12 27.99 8.75
C VAL A 398 10.14 27.24 7.91
N ASN A 399 11.10 27.96 7.31
CA ASN A 399 12.20 27.35 6.60
C ASN A 399 13.36 27.18 7.56
N VAL A 400 14.00 26.01 7.53
CA VAL A 400 15.16 25.67 8.35
C VAL A 400 16.31 25.36 7.42
N ILE A 401 17.46 25.98 7.67
CA ILE A 401 18.71 25.70 6.97
C ILE A 401 19.77 25.27 7.97
N ASP A 402 20.55 24.26 7.61
CA ASP A 402 21.73 23.83 8.38
C ASP A 402 23.02 24.48 7.84
N ALA A 403 24.16 24.24 8.50
CA ALA A 403 25.45 24.83 8.12
C ALA A 403 25.96 24.38 6.74
N ASN A 404 25.45 23.27 6.19
CA ASN A 404 25.79 22.77 4.85
C ASN A 404 24.80 23.23 3.78
N ASN A 405 23.93 24.19 4.08
CA ASN A 405 22.89 24.71 3.19
C ASN A 405 21.77 23.71 2.84
N THR A 406 21.61 22.62 3.60
CA THR A 406 20.44 21.74 3.51
C THR A 406 19.22 22.51 3.98
N LYS A 407 18.15 22.54 3.18
CA LYS A 407 16.92 23.30 3.48
C LYS A 407 15.73 22.38 3.62
N ILE A 408 14.95 22.57 4.67
CA ILE A 408 13.62 21.97 4.85
C ILE A 408 12.62 23.06 5.22
N SER A 409 11.33 22.76 5.08
CA SER A 409 10.27 23.63 5.55
C SER A 409 9.26 22.85 6.38
N VAL A 410 8.77 23.45 7.45
CA VAL A 410 7.69 22.91 8.30
C VAL A 410 6.57 23.92 8.41
N THR A 411 5.34 23.44 8.52
CA THR A 411 4.16 24.31 8.63
C THR A 411 3.64 24.31 10.06
N ALA A 412 3.50 25.50 10.65
CA ALA A 412 2.81 25.74 11.91
C ALA A 412 1.46 26.42 11.63
N VAL A 413 0.37 25.90 12.16
CA VAL A 413 -0.96 26.52 12.02
C VAL A 413 -1.35 27.13 13.36
N ILE A 414 -1.53 28.45 13.45
CA ILE A 414 -2.13 29.15 14.60
C ILE A 414 -3.64 29.22 14.38
N ALA A 415 -4.41 28.59 15.28
CA ALA A 415 -5.86 28.64 15.30
C ALA A 415 -6.35 29.86 16.10
N GLN A 416 -7.62 30.21 15.88
CA GLN A 416 -8.39 31.15 16.69
C GLN A 416 -9.80 30.58 16.92
N PRO A 417 -10.59 31.14 17.86
CA PRO A 417 -11.99 30.74 18.04
C PRO A 417 -12.77 30.86 16.73
N ALA A 418 -13.60 29.86 16.42
CA ALA A 418 -14.37 29.83 15.18
C ALA A 418 -15.45 30.92 15.10
N VAL A 419 -15.94 31.39 16.25
CA VAL A 419 -16.94 32.46 16.35
C VAL A 419 -16.36 33.63 17.17
N PRO A 420 -16.55 34.89 16.73
CA PRO A 420 -16.15 36.04 17.52
C PRO A 420 -17.05 36.17 18.76
N PHE A 421 -16.47 36.66 19.86
CA PHE A 421 -17.25 37.07 21.02
C PHE A 421 -18.01 38.36 20.69
N VAL A 422 -19.33 38.38 20.94
CA VAL A 422 -20.20 39.53 20.61
C VAL A 422 -20.93 39.97 21.88
N ALA A 423 -20.99 41.29 22.08
CA ALA A 423 -21.80 41.91 23.12
C ALA A 423 -23.15 42.37 22.56
N VAL A 424 -24.24 42.13 23.28
CA VAL A 424 -25.60 42.57 22.90
C VAL A 424 -26.24 43.32 24.06
N VAL A 425 -27.10 44.28 23.73
CA VAL A 425 -27.97 45.00 24.68
C VAL A 425 -29.42 44.62 24.40
N SER A 426 -30.19 44.36 25.44
CA SER A 426 -31.63 44.05 25.38
C SER A 426 -32.38 44.74 26.53
N GLY A 427 -33.67 45.03 26.37
CA GLY A 427 -34.47 45.68 27.41
C GLY A 427 -35.52 46.63 26.84
N SER A 428 -36.01 47.56 27.67
CA SER A 428 -37.02 48.55 27.28
C SER A 428 -36.44 49.60 26.33
N SER A 429 -36.96 49.70 25.12
CA SER A 429 -36.59 50.74 24.14
C SER A 429 -37.36 52.06 24.31
N THR A 430 -38.37 52.10 25.17
CA THR A 430 -39.19 53.29 25.42
C THR A 430 -39.53 53.41 26.90
N LEU A 431 -39.36 54.61 27.46
CA LEU A 431 -39.67 54.95 28.86
C LEU A 431 -40.75 56.02 28.94
N CYS A 432 -41.60 55.96 29.96
CA CYS A 432 -42.45 57.08 30.33
C CYS A 432 -41.61 58.16 31.01
N ILE A 433 -41.88 59.44 30.76
CA ILE A 433 -41.18 60.54 31.45
C ILE A 433 -41.29 60.34 32.97
N GLY A 434 -40.14 60.34 33.66
CA GLY A 434 -40.05 60.14 35.11
C GLY A 434 -40.04 58.67 35.57
N SER A 435 -40.14 57.70 34.66
CA SER A 435 -40.01 56.26 34.96
C SER A 435 -38.60 55.74 34.71
N SER A 436 -38.27 54.59 35.28
CA SER A 436 -37.04 53.86 35.01
C SER A 436 -37.29 52.60 34.17
N GLY A 437 -36.27 52.13 33.48
CA GLY A 437 -36.23 50.82 32.82
C GLY A 437 -34.92 50.11 33.10
N VAL A 438 -34.81 48.87 32.63
CA VAL A 438 -33.59 48.05 32.80
C VAL A 438 -33.12 47.57 31.44
N LEU A 439 -31.83 47.81 31.14
CA LEU A 439 -31.12 47.18 30.04
C LEU A 439 -30.28 46.02 30.58
N ASN A 440 -30.18 44.95 29.81
CA ASN A 440 -29.38 43.76 30.12
C ASN A 440 -28.38 43.53 29.00
N SER A 441 -27.21 42.99 29.36
CA SER A 441 -26.18 42.57 28.41
C SER A 441 -26.01 41.06 28.36
N THR A 442 -25.35 40.57 27.31
CA THR A 442 -24.79 39.21 27.23
C THR A 442 -23.92 38.87 28.46
N SER A 443 -23.85 37.59 28.82
CA SER A 443 -22.98 37.14 29.91
C SER A 443 -21.49 37.37 29.61
N GLY A 444 -20.75 37.75 30.63
CA GLY A 444 -19.34 38.12 30.59
C GLY A 444 -18.80 38.30 32.01
N THR A 445 -17.51 38.58 32.13
CA THR A 445 -16.77 38.73 33.39
C THR A 445 -16.64 40.18 33.84
N SER A 446 -16.67 41.14 32.90
CA SER A 446 -16.65 42.57 33.22
C SER A 446 -17.46 43.38 32.22
N TYR A 447 -18.05 44.48 32.69
CA TYR A 447 -18.92 45.35 31.91
C TYR A 447 -18.54 46.81 32.06
N GLN A 448 -18.76 47.60 31.02
CA GLN A 448 -18.82 49.06 31.09
C GLN A 448 -19.92 49.54 30.16
N TRP A 449 -20.93 50.21 30.71
CA TRP A 449 -22.00 50.80 29.92
C TRP A 449 -21.66 52.22 29.45
N PHE A 450 -22.19 52.58 28.29
CA PHE A 450 -22.02 53.87 27.65
C PHE A 450 -23.39 54.46 27.33
N LEU A 451 -23.50 55.78 27.45
CA LEU A 451 -24.61 56.58 26.96
C LEU A 451 -24.08 57.61 25.99
N ASN A 452 -24.60 57.63 24.76
CA ASN A 452 -24.17 58.53 23.70
C ASN A 452 -22.63 58.51 23.52
N ASN A 453 -22.06 57.30 23.51
CA ASN A 453 -20.62 57.01 23.45
C ASN A 453 -19.77 57.50 24.64
N SER A 454 -20.38 58.07 25.69
CA SER A 454 -19.69 58.43 26.94
C SER A 454 -19.87 57.34 27.99
N ALA A 455 -18.80 56.96 28.68
CA ALA A 455 -18.87 55.95 29.73
C ALA A 455 -19.73 56.44 30.92
N ILE A 456 -20.66 55.61 31.38
CA ILE A 456 -21.46 55.88 32.57
C ILE A 456 -20.65 55.43 33.79
N ASN A 457 -20.29 56.36 34.67
CA ASN A 457 -19.43 56.06 35.82
C ASN A 457 -20.10 55.06 36.77
N GLY A 458 -19.36 54.01 37.18
CA GLY A 458 -19.84 52.95 38.06
C GLY A 458 -20.78 51.92 37.43
N ALA A 459 -21.12 52.06 36.14
CA ALA A 459 -22.02 51.13 35.44
C ALA A 459 -21.26 49.87 34.95
N THR A 460 -20.96 48.97 35.88
CA THR A 460 -20.16 47.74 35.63
C THR A 460 -20.95 46.44 35.84
N GLY A 461 -22.26 46.53 36.03
CA GLY A 461 -23.15 45.38 36.17
C GLY A 461 -23.55 44.75 34.83
N THR A 462 -24.05 43.52 34.91
CA THR A 462 -24.69 42.80 33.78
C THR A 462 -25.96 43.49 33.30
N SER A 463 -26.57 44.32 34.15
CA SER A 463 -27.74 45.13 33.88
C SER A 463 -27.48 46.60 34.24
N LEU A 464 -28.24 47.50 33.61
CA LEU A 464 -28.20 48.94 33.82
C LEU A 464 -29.62 49.48 34.00
N ASN A 465 -29.85 50.14 35.14
CA ASN A 465 -31.06 50.94 35.34
C ASN A 465 -30.92 52.27 34.59
N ILE A 466 -31.91 52.58 33.75
CA ILE A 466 -31.94 53.76 32.89
C ILE A 466 -33.13 54.65 33.24
N THR A 467 -32.94 55.96 33.23
CA THR A 467 -33.99 56.97 33.52
C THR A 467 -34.12 58.03 32.42
N GLN A 468 -33.24 58.01 31.42
CA GLN A 468 -33.18 59.00 30.35
C GLN A 468 -33.05 58.36 28.98
N ALA A 469 -33.56 59.06 27.96
CA ALA A 469 -33.39 58.69 26.55
C ALA A 469 -31.93 58.82 26.10
N GLY A 470 -31.59 58.07 25.05
CA GLY A 470 -30.29 58.14 24.38
C GLY A 470 -29.87 56.80 23.80
N ASN A 471 -28.66 56.77 23.24
CA ASN A 471 -28.08 55.58 22.63
C ASN A 471 -27.16 54.89 23.62
N TYR A 472 -27.57 53.71 24.08
CA TYR A 472 -26.81 52.90 25.02
C TYR A 472 -25.97 51.86 24.28
N SER A 473 -24.76 51.61 24.76
CA SER A 473 -23.96 50.45 24.35
C SER A 473 -23.22 49.89 25.55
N VAL A 474 -22.74 48.67 25.44
CA VAL A 474 -22.01 47.99 26.51
C VAL A 474 -20.76 47.34 25.96
N ARG A 475 -19.65 47.56 26.67
CA ARG A 475 -18.40 46.83 26.48
C ARG A 475 -18.35 45.68 27.46
N VAL A 476 -18.15 44.48 26.96
CA VAL A 476 -18.13 43.24 27.74
C VAL A 476 -16.79 42.55 27.54
N ARG A 477 -16.23 41.96 28.61
CA ARG A 477 -15.15 40.98 28.51
C ARG A 477 -15.66 39.60 28.90
N ASN A 478 -15.11 38.55 28.30
CA ASN A 478 -15.40 37.17 28.69
C ASN A 478 -14.29 36.59 29.62
N ALA A 479 -14.41 35.31 29.97
CA ALA A 479 -13.43 34.62 30.82
C ALA A 479 -12.03 34.47 30.19
N LEU A 480 -11.90 34.67 28.88
CA LEU A 480 -10.63 34.67 28.13
C LEU A 480 -10.10 36.10 27.90
N GLU A 481 -10.67 37.09 28.61
CA GLU A 481 -10.38 38.53 28.48
C GLU A 481 -10.66 39.14 27.10
N CYS A 482 -11.39 38.44 26.23
CA CYS A 482 -11.78 38.97 24.92
C CYS A 482 -12.83 40.08 25.09
N GLU A 483 -12.55 41.25 24.52
CA GLU A 483 -13.41 42.42 24.60
C GLU A 483 -14.33 42.51 23.37
N ALA A 484 -15.62 42.76 23.61
CA ALA A 484 -16.60 43.09 22.57
C ALA A 484 -17.40 44.33 22.99
N ILE A 485 -17.69 45.21 22.03
CA ILE A 485 -18.58 46.37 22.23
C ILE A 485 -19.86 46.10 21.43
N SER A 486 -21.01 46.25 22.08
CA SER A 486 -22.30 46.08 21.41
C SER A 486 -22.55 47.19 20.39
N ASN A 487 -23.44 46.91 19.44
CA ASN A 487 -24.09 47.97 18.67
C ASN A 487 -24.88 48.91 19.59
N THR A 488 -25.26 50.09 19.08
CA THR A 488 -26.07 51.06 19.81
C THR A 488 -27.52 50.61 19.95
N PHE A 489 -28.05 50.66 21.17
CA PHE A 489 -29.44 50.43 21.52
C PHE A 489 -30.12 51.75 21.91
N THR A 490 -31.07 52.20 21.10
CA THR A 490 -31.73 53.50 21.30
C THR A 490 -32.91 53.39 22.25
N VAL A 491 -32.89 54.22 23.29
CA VAL A 491 -34.00 54.40 24.24
C VAL A 491 -34.63 55.77 24.01
N THR A 492 -35.96 55.81 23.88
CA THR A 492 -36.74 57.05 23.75
C THR A 492 -37.62 57.29 24.99
N THR A 493 -38.01 58.54 25.24
CA THR A 493 -39.00 58.89 26.27
C THR A 493 -40.33 59.30 25.64
N THR A 494 -41.44 58.93 26.29
CA THR A 494 -42.80 59.32 25.90
C THR A 494 -43.45 60.13 27.03
N ALA A 495 -44.11 61.23 26.67
CA ALA A 495 -44.86 62.06 27.61
C ALA A 495 -46.00 61.30 28.29
N LEU A 496 -46.28 61.67 29.55
CA LEU A 496 -47.44 61.16 30.28
C LEU A 496 -48.74 61.72 29.66
N PRO A 497 -49.86 60.96 29.67
CA PRO A 497 -51.17 61.51 29.32
C PRO A 497 -51.56 62.65 30.28
N LEU A 498 -52.47 63.54 29.87
CA LEU A 498 -52.97 64.65 30.71
C LEU A 498 -54.36 64.31 31.26
N ALA A 499 -54.42 63.46 32.29
CA ALA A 499 -55.70 63.07 32.89
C ALA A 499 -56.49 64.30 33.37
N LYS A 500 -57.76 64.40 32.96
CA LYS A 500 -58.68 65.46 33.38
C LYS A 500 -60.08 64.88 33.60
N ILE A 501 -60.77 65.35 34.64
CA ILE A 501 -62.18 65.01 34.91
C ILE A 501 -63.04 66.26 34.76
N THR A 502 -64.19 66.15 34.08
CA THR A 502 -65.24 67.17 34.03
C THR A 502 -66.58 66.61 34.49
N VAL A 503 -67.37 67.45 35.17
CA VAL A 503 -68.71 67.13 35.64
C VAL A 503 -69.56 68.41 35.58
N ASN A 504 -70.87 68.29 35.34
CA ASN A 504 -71.77 69.43 35.25
C ASN A 504 -72.26 69.93 36.62
N ASN A 505 -72.27 69.07 37.64
CA ASN A 505 -72.67 69.41 39.00
C ASN A 505 -71.87 68.58 40.02
N THR A 506 -71.34 69.22 41.06
CA THR A 506 -70.57 68.58 42.13
C THR A 506 -71.37 68.40 43.42
N ILE A 507 -72.61 68.90 43.51
CA ILE A 507 -73.47 68.79 44.69
C ILE A 507 -74.77 68.08 44.32
N LEU A 508 -75.08 66.97 45.00
CA LEU A 508 -76.25 66.14 44.76
C LEU A 508 -77.13 66.03 46.00
N ILE A 509 -78.43 65.86 45.80
CA ILE A 509 -79.33 65.37 46.88
C ILE A 509 -79.17 63.85 46.96
N LYS A 510 -79.24 63.30 48.17
CA LYS A 510 -79.09 61.86 48.41
C LYS A 510 -80.01 61.03 47.50
N GLY A 511 -79.41 60.18 46.65
CA GLY A 511 -80.11 59.33 45.69
C GLY A 511 -80.03 59.78 44.22
N GLU A 512 -79.52 60.98 43.96
CA GLU A 512 -79.27 61.48 42.60
C GLU A 512 -77.98 60.90 41.98
N GLY A 513 -77.83 61.05 40.66
CA GLY A 513 -76.64 60.61 39.93
C GLY A 513 -76.10 61.65 38.95
N VAL A 514 -74.81 61.56 38.67
CA VAL A 514 -74.11 62.48 37.77
C VAL A 514 -73.11 61.73 36.88
N VAL A 515 -72.88 62.21 35.66
CA VAL A 515 -71.89 61.64 34.73
C VAL A 515 -70.56 62.35 34.90
N LEU A 516 -69.51 61.59 35.24
CA LEU A 516 -68.13 62.07 35.18
C LEU A 516 -67.62 61.85 33.75
N THR A 517 -66.79 62.74 33.21
CA THR A 517 -66.13 62.56 31.91
C THR A 517 -64.63 62.73 32.05
N ALA A 518 -63.87 61.70 31.70
CA ALA A 518 -62.42 61.73 31.64
C ALA A 518 -61.92 62.05 30.23
N SER A 519 -60.82 62.80 30.14
CA SER A 519 -60.11 63.11 28.90
C SER A 519 -58.59 63.04 29.10
N GLY A 520 -57.84 63.08 27.98
CA GLY A 520 -56.37 63.16 27.99
C GLY A 520 -55.59 61.83 27.98
N GLY A 521 -56.27 60.69 27.82
CA GLY A 521 -55.67 59.37 27.60
C GLY A 521 -56.45 58.59 26.53
N LEU A 522 -56.00 57.38 26.21
CA LEU A 522 -56.68 56.42 25.33
C LEU A 522 -57.44 55.35 26.12
N ARG A 523 -57.06 55.14 27.38
CA ARG A 523 -57.67 54.17 28.29
C ARG A 523 -57.81 54.75 29.69
N TYR A 524 -58.89 54.42 30.39
CA TYR A 524 -59.23 55.01 31.70
C TYR A 524 -59.61 53.98 32.76
N GLU A 525 -59.18 54.18 33.99
CA GLU A 525 -59.58 53.37 35.15
C GLU A 525 -60.03 54.28 36.30
N TRP A 526 -61.13 53.94 36.97
CA TRP A 526 -61.73 54.78 38.01
C TRP A 526 -61.73 54.11 39.38
N THR A 527 -61.53 54.88 40.44
CA THR A 527 -61.59 54.44 41.85
C THR A 527 -62.19 55.53 42.76
N PRO A 528 -62.91 55.22 43.85
CA PRO A 528 -63.41 53.89 44.20
C PRO A 528 -64.52 53.44 43.25
N ALA A 529 -64.84 52.14 43.23
CA ALA A 529 -65.93 51.59 42.41
C ALA A 529 -67.33 51.87 42.99
N GLU A 530 -67.42 52.35 44.23
CA GLU A 530 -68.69 52.59 44.92
C GLU A 530 -69.51 53.69 44.23
N GLY A 531 -70.79 53.38 43.99
CA GLY A 531 -71.71 54.29 43.30
C GLY A 531 -71.50 54.38 41.78
N LEU A 532 -70.49 53.74 41.19
CA LEU A 532 -70.33 53.69 39.72
C LEU A 532 -71.36 52.74 39.11
N ILE A 533 -72.13 53.25 38.14
CA ILE A 533 -73.10 52.49 37.38
C ILE A 533 -72.50 52.17 36.02
N GLY A 534 -72.41 50.86 35.71
CA GLY A 534 -71.89 50.35 34.44
C GLY A 534 -70.41 49.97 34.46
N ALA A 535 -69.90 49.38 35.53
CA ALA A 535 -68.49 49.01 35.67
C ALA A 535 -67.97 48.09 34.54
N SER A 536 -67.27 48.66 33.57
CA SER A 536 -66.29 47.97 32.73
C SER A 536 -64.93 48.67 32.88
N LEU A 537 -63.83 47.89 32.80
CA LEU A 537 -62.51 48.48 32.70
C LEU A 537 -62.44 49.24 31.36
N ASN A 538 -62.00 50.50 31.41
CA ASN A 538 -61.93 51.43 30.28
C ASN A 538 -63.21 52.20 29.91
N ILE A 539 -63.76 52.95 30.86
CA ILE A 539 -64.88 53.88 30.61
C ILE A 539 -64.38 55.31 30.72
N ALA A 540 -64.50 56.08 29.64
CA ALA A 540 -64.20 57.51 29.65
C ALA A 540 -65.23 58.29 30.47
N SER A 541 -66.53 57.95 30.37
CA SER A 541 -67.59 58.71 31.04
C SER A 541 -68.54 57.87 31.92
N PRO A 542 -68.14 57.46 33.14
CA PRO A 542 -69.01 56.68 34.03
C PRO A 542 -70.09 57.55 34.68
N THR A 543 -71.24 56.95 35.00
CA THR A 543 -72.26 57.57 35.85
C THR A 543 -72.02 57.19 37.31
N VAL A 544 -72.03 58.15 38.23
CA VAL A 544 -71.85 57.94 39.68
C VAL A 544 -73.10 58.34 40.47
N LYS A 545 -73.45 57.55 41.49
CA LYS A 545 -74.54 57.79 42.47
C LYS A 545 -74.05 57.56 43.90
N PRO A 546 -73.21 58.45 44.46
CA PRO A 546 -72.68 58.26 45.79
C PRO A 546 -73.76 58.54 46.86
N LEU A 547 -73.78 57.73 47.93
CA LEU A 547 -74.70 57.90 49.08
C LEU A 547 -74.15 58.86 50.15
N LEU A 548 -72.84 59.12 50.10
CA LEU A 548 -72.09 60.03 50.95
C LEU A 548 -71.20 60.90 50.05
N THR A 549 -70.60 61.96 50.59
CA THR A 549 -69.61 62.74 49.84
C THR A 549 -68.41 61.86 49.48
N THR A 550 -68.12 61.69 48.18
CA THR A 550 -67.11 60.75 47.66
C THR A 550 -66.15 61.44 46.69
N THR A 551 -64.85 61.15 46.83
CA THR A 551 -63.82 61.56 45.87
C THR A 551 -63.51 60.43 44.88
N TYR A 552 -63.68 60.70 43.58
CA TYR A 552 -63.35 59.79 42.49
C TYR A 552 -62.01 60.17 41.86
N THR A 553 -61.15 59.17 41.62
CA THR A 553 -59.86 59.26 40.94
C THR A 553 -59.94 58.53 39.61
N VAL A 554 -59.52 59.15 38.51
CA VAL A 554 -59.30 58.50 37.21
C VAL A 554 -57.82 58.35 36.94
N THR A 555 -57.40 57.18 36.44
CA THR A 555 -56.08 56.92 35.87
C THR A 555 -56.22 56.84 34.35
N ALA A 556 -55.60 57.76 33.61
CA ALA A 556 -55.58 57.78 32.15
C ALA A 556 -54.28 57.15 31.62
N PHE A 557 -54.33 56.34 30.57
CA PHE A 557 -53.18 55.69 29.93
C PHE A 557 -53.02 56.13 28.47
N ASN A 558 -51.79 56.32 27.97
CA ASN A 558 -51.51 56.56 26.55
C ASN A 558 -51.22 55.24 25.79
N ALA A 559 -50.91 55.34 24.47
CA ALA A 559 -50.62 54.18 23.61
C ALA A 559 -49.39 53.37 24.05
N ASN A 560 -48.42 54.01 24.70
CA ASN A 560 -47.19 53.40 25.19
C ASN A 560 -47.31 52.90 26.64
N GLY A 561 -48.53 52.86 27.19
CA GLY A 561 -48.82 52.36 28.54
C GLY A 561 -48.51 53.34 29.68
N CYS A 562 -48.04 54.57 29.39
CA CYS A 562 -47.78 55.58 30.41
C CYS A 562 -49.08 56.09 31.02
N SER A 563 -49.10 56.35 32.32
CA SER A 563 -50.30 56.78 33.04
C SER A 563 -50.14 58.04 33.88
N SER A 564 -51.26 58.73 34.10
CA SER A 564 -51.40 59.86 35.04
C SER A 564 -52.79 59.84 35.66
N THR A 565 -52.98 60.55 36.78
CA THR A 565 -54.25 60.56 37.52
C THR A 565 -54.86 61.95 37.67
N ALA A 566 -56.18 62.01 37.83
CA ALA A 566 -56.93 63.20 38.22
C ALA A 566 -58.03 62.85 39.23
N GLN A 567 -58.45 63.80 40.07
CA GLN A 567 -59.45 63.58 41.13
C GLN A 567 -60.59 64.59 41.08
N ILE A 568 -61.79 64.18 41.51
CA ILE A 568 -62.96 65.06 41.70
C ILE A 568 -63.81 64.61 42.89
N THR A 569 -64.37 65.54 43.66
CA THR A 569 -65.24 65.26 44.82
C THR A 569 -66.69 65.62 44.52
N ILE A 570 -67.61 64.69 44.79
CA ILE A 570 -69.06 64.88 44.69
C ILE A 570 -69.65 64.94 46.12
N VAL A 571 -70.36 66.02 46.45
CA VAL A 571 -70.92 66.33 47.78
C VAL A 571 -72.41 65.95 47.84
N VAL A 572 -72.88 65.34 48.94
CA VAL A 572 -74.28 64.86 49.10
C VAL A 572 -75.02 65.53 50.29
N LYS A 573 -76.29 65.98 50.12
CA LYS A 573 -77.15 66.65 51.16
C LYS A 573 -78.49 65.92 51.47
N GLU A 574 -79.12 66.19 52.64
CA GLU A 574 -80.40 65.60 53.19
C GLU A 574 -81.65 66.54 53.10
N ASP A 575 -82.89 66.03 53.26
CA ASP A 575 -84.16 66.70 52.81
C ASP A 575 -85.14 67.41 53.84
N ILE A 576 -85.40 67.08 55.15
CA ILE A 576 -86.32 67.85 56.11
C ILE A 576 -86.00 67.68 57.65
N PRO A 577 -86.16 68.72 58.54
CA PRO A 577 -85.96 68.69 60.03
C PRO A 577 -87.13 68.17 60.96
N PRO A 578 -86.93 67.97 62.30
CA PRO A 578 -87.92 67.43 63.29
C PRO A 578 -88.98 68.44 63.86
N LEU A 579 -90.11 67.97 64.43
CA LEU A 579 -91.27 68.79 64.90
C LEU A 579 -91.55 68.68 66.44
N PRO A 580 -91.92 69.77 67.15
CA PRO A 580 -92.25 69.79 68.59
C PRO A 580 -93.71 69.41 68.94
N ASN A 581 -93.97 68.93 70.17
CA ASN A 581 -95.23 68.25 70.57
C ASN A 581 -95.88 68.69 71.93
N VAL A 582 -95.45 69.79 72.56
CA VAL A 582 -96.09 70.33 73.79
C VAL A 582 -95.98 71.86 73.80
N PHE A 583 -96.98 72.56 74.36
CA PHE A 583 -96.92 74.00 74.63
C PHE A 583 -97.87 74.40 75.77
N SER A 584 -97.70 75.59 76.35
CA SER A 584 -98.34 76.02 77.60
C SER A 584 -98.99 77.41 77.53
N PRO A 585 -100.20 77.53 76.96
CA PRO A 585 -100.88 78.81 76.79
C PRO A 585 -101.50 79.33 78.10
N ASN A 586 -100.70 79.96 78.96
CA ASN A 586 -101.13 80.54 80.25
C ASN A 586 -101.05 82.08 80.27
N GLY A 587 -100.54 82.70 79.21
CA GLY A 587 -100.40 84.15 79.06
C GLY A 587 -99.16 84.74 79.76
N ASP A 588 -98.16 83.91 80.12
CA ASP A 588 -96.91 84.36 80.73
C ASP A 588 -95.86 84.85 79.71
N GLY A 589 -96.16 84.75 78.41
CA GLY A 589 -95.28 85.13 77.30
C GLY A 589 -94.37 84.00 76.81
N VAL A 590 -94.40 82.81 77.43
CA VAL A 590 -93.52 81.67 77.15
C VAL A 590 -94.34 80.47 76.69
N ASN A 591 -94.00 79.92 75.52
CA ASN A 591 -94.72 78.78 74.92
C ASN A 591 -96.25 78.96 74.85
N ASP A 592 -96.70 80.22 74.76
CA ASP A 592 -98.11 80.54 74.61
C ASP A 592 -98.66 80.13 73.24
N PHE A 593 -97.78 79.97 72.25
CA PHE A 593 -98.12 79.51 70.91
C PHE A 593 -97.37 78.23 70.56
N TRP A 594 -97.98 77.35 69.77
CA TRP A 594 -97.27 76.19 69.24
C TRP A 594 -96.35 76.59 68.08
N VAL A 595 -95.04 76.63 68.31
CA VAL A 595 -94.05 77.05 67.31
C VAL A 595 -93.39 75.84 66.66
N ILE A 596 -93.37 75.79 65.32
CA ILE A 596 -92.62 74.83 64.51
C ILE A 596 -91.51 75.58 63.77
N ASP A 597 -90.26 75.15 63.95
CA ASP A 597 -89.11 75.73 63.28
C ASP A 597 -89.22 75.61 61.75
N ASP A 598 -88.86 76.69 61.06
CA ASP A 598 -88.86 76.81 59.59
C ASP A 598 -90.17 76.50 58.86
N ILE A 599 -91.29 76.30 59.56
CA ILE A 599 -92.59 76.01 58.93
C ILE A 599 -93.03 77.13 57.97
N LYS A 600 -92.61 78.37 58.22
CA LYS A 600 -92.84 79.54 57.34
C LYS A 600 -92.08 79.48 56.01
N SER A 601 -90.95 78.77 55.97
CA SER A 601 -90.16 78.58 54.75
C SER A 601 -90.74 77.48 53.83
N LEU A 602 -91.71 76.70 54.35
CA LEU A 602 -92.36 75.63 53.62
C LEU A 602 -93.71 76.12 53.07
N PRO A 603 -93.80 76.45 51.77
CA PRO A 603 -95.01 77.01 51.17
C PRO A 603 -96.15 75.97 51.10
N ASP A 604 -97.39 76.47 51.14
CA ASP A 604 -98.63 75.73 50.83
C ASP A 604 -98.87 74.46 51.65
N HIS A 605 -98.94 74.63 52.97
CA HIS A 605 -99.24 73.54 53.91
C HIS A 605 -100.56 73.75 54.64
N ILE A 606 -101.21 72.66 55.03
CA ILE A 606 -102.47 72.71 55.81
C ILE A 606 -102.24 72.05 57.16
N LEU A 607 -102.46 72.81 58.23
CA LEU A 607 -102.51 72.30 59.61
C LEU A 607 -103.97 72.07 60.02
N LYS A 608 -104.24 70.89 60.59
CA LYS A 608 -105.51 70.57 61.25
C LYS A 608 -105.25 70.05 62.66
N ILE A 609 -106.08 70.45 63.61
CA ILE A 609 -106.04 69.99 65.01
C ILE A 609 -107.38 69.38 65.40
N PHE A 610 -107.31 68.25 66.10
CA PHE A 610 -108.46 67.40 66.42
C PHE A 610 -108.57 67.17 67.93
N ASP A 611 -109.79 67.06 68.45
CA ASP A 611 -110.05 66.54 69.80
C ASP A 611 -109.81 65.02 69.87
N ARG A 612 -109.87 64.46 71.08
CA ARG A 612 -109.69 63.01 71.31
C ARG A 612 -110.70 62.12 70.59
N SER A 613 -111.87 62.66 70.21
CA SER A 613 -112.89 61.94 69.43
C SER A 613 -112.68 62.07 67.92
N GLY A 614 -111.63 62.76 67.48
CA GLY A 614 -111.30 62.97 66.06
C GLY A 614 -112.09 64.11 65.41
N ARG A 615 -112.83 64.90 66.18
CA ARG A 615 -113.54 66.08 65.65
C ARG A 615 -112.55 67.23 65.47
N ILE A 616 -112.61 67.89 64.32
CA ILE A 616 -111.74 69.03 63.99
C ILE A 616 -112.09 70.20 64.90
N LEU A 617 -111.08 70.72 65.57
CA LEU A 617 -111.15 71.88 66.44
C LEU A 617 -110.58 73.13 65.76
N PHE A 618 -109.46 72.98 65.06
CA PHE A 618 -108.76 74.08 64.40
C PHE A 618 -108.27 73.65 63.02
N THR A 619 -108.33 74.55 62.04
CA THR A 619 -107.79 74.32 60.70
C THR A 619 -107.27 75.64 60.15
N VAL A 620 -106.05 75.61 59.64
CA VAL A 620 -105.41 76.76 59.01
C VAL A 620 -104.54 76.30 57.84
N ARG A 621 -104.58 77.08 56.75
CA ARG A 621 -103.65 76.95 55.64
C ARG A 621 -102.52 77.96 55.88
N ASN A 622 -101.28 77.52 55.66
CA ASN A 622 -100.06 78.27 55.97
C ASN A 622 -100.00 78.67 57.44
N TYR A 623 -99.89 77.65 58.29
CA TYR A 623 -99.66 77.86 59.71
C TYR A 623 -98.39 78.69 59.93
N ASP A 624 -98.52 79.78 60.67
CA ASP A 624 -97.49 80.79 60.89
C ASP A 624 -97.06 80.88 62.36
N ASN A 625 -97.24 79.79 63.10
CA ASN A 625 -96.89 79.64 64.53
C ASN A 625 -97.72 80.54 65.46
N ASN A 626 -99.00 80.72 65.17
CA ASN A 626 -99.88 81.65 65.88
C ASN A 626 -101.01 81.00 66.70
N TRP A 627 -101.03 79.66 66.84
CA TRP A 627 -102.12 79.00 67.56
C TRP A 627 -101.83 78.95 69.06
N ASP A 628 -102.70 79.60 69.85
CA ASP A 628 -102.61 79.79 71.30
C ASP A 628 -103.45 78.80 72.12
N GLY A 629 -103.91 77.72 71.47
CA GLY A 629 -104.79 76.74 72.11
C GLY A 629 -106.23 77.24 72.33
N ARG A 630 -106.65 78.34 71.67
CA ARG A 630 -108.07 78.74 71.60
C ARG A 630 -108.74 78.24 70.32
N VAL A 631 -110.07 78.05 70.41
CA VAL A 631 -110.95 77.74 69.29
C VAL A 631 -112.22 78.58 69.41
N ASN A 632 -112.53 79.37 68.38
CA ASN A 632 -113.65 80.32 68.37
C ASN A 632 -113.67 81.26 69.59
N GLY A 633 -112.48 81.70 70.04
CA GLY A 633 -112.29 82.58 71.20
C GLY A 633 -112.27 81.87 72.56
N ASN A 634 -112.76 80.64 72.64
CA ASN A 634 -112.78 79.85 73.87
C ASN A 634 -111.48 79.06 74.05
N LEU A 635 -110.96 79.04 75.27
CA LEU A 635 -109.81 78.21 75.63
C LEU A 635 -110.20 76.73 75.56
N LEU A 636 -109.41 75.92 74.86
CA LEU A 636 -109.50 74.47 74.96
C LEU A 636 -109.03 74.01 76.35
N GLU A 637 -109.61 72.95 76.90
CA GLU A 637 -109.17 72.38 78.18
C GLU A 637 -107.73 71.84 78.10
N GLU A 638 -107.06 71.69 79.24
CA GLU A 638 -105.80 70.97 79.29
C GLU A 638 -105.97 69.53 78.82
N GLY A 639 -105.05 69.07 77.98
CA GLY A 639 -105.12 67.73 77.40
C GLY A 639 -104.37 67.57 76.09
N THR A 640 -104.38 66.35 75.56
CA THR A 640 -103.73 65.99 74.30
C THR A 640 -104.70 66.13 73.12
N TYR A 641 -104.24 66.84 72.10
CA TYR A 641 -104.86 67.05 70.81
C TYR A 641 -104.01 66.41 69.73
N TYR A 642 -104.60 66.10 68.57
CA TYR A 642 -103.87 65.51 67.46
C TYR A 642 -103.72 66.51 66.34
N TYR A 643 -102.63 66.41 65.57
CA TYR A 643 -102.42 67.27 64.41
C TYR A 643 -102.06 66.49 63.15
N THR A 644 -102.39 67.09 62.00
CA THR A 644 -101.85 66.70 60.70
C THR A 644 -101.33 67.92 59.96
N ILE A 645 -100.13 67.81 59.38
CA ILE A 645 -99.55 68.81 58.46
C ILE A 645 -99.33 68.12 57.11
N SER A 646 -100.01 68.60 56.08
CA SER A 646 -99.87 68.12 54.70
C SER A 646 -99.29 69.22 53.82
N PHE A 647 -98.21 68.91 53.08
CA PHE A 647 -97.61 69.79 52.08
C PHE A 647 -98.19 69.46 50.70
N LEU A 648 -98.80 70.44 50.04
CA LEU A 648 -99.54 70.24 48.80
C LEU A 648 -98.63 70.20 47.55
N ASP A 649 -97.40 70.72 47.65
CA ASP A 649 -96.44 70.84 46.55
C ASP A 649 -95.49 69.62 46.39
N LYS A 650 -95.28 68.83 47.45
CA LYS A 650 -94.28 67.73 47.49
C LYS A 650 -94.89 66.32 47.59
N LYS A 651 -95.80 65.92 46.69
CA LYS A 651 -96.36 64.55 46.65
C LYS A 651 -96.82 64.06 48.04
N THR A 652 -97.76 64.80 48.62
CA THR A 652 -98.56 64.42 49.80
C THR A 652 -97.76 63.81 50.97
N ILE A 653 -96.60 64.37 51.31
CA ILE A 653 -95.99 64.06 52.61
C ILE A 653 -96.91 64.65 53.68
N THR A 654 -97.64 63.76 54.37
CA THR A 654 -98.48 64.12 55.51
C THR A 654 -97.81 63.68 56.78
N ARG A 655 -97.38 64.63 57.61
CA ARG A 655 -96.95 64.33 58.98
C ARG A 655 -98.15 64.36 59.90
N LYS A 656 -98.18 63.40 60.81
CA LYS A 656 -99.21 63.26 61.84
C LYS A 656 -98.50 63.19 63.19
N GLY A 657 -99.11 63.75 64.21
CA GLY A 657 -98.58 63.73 65.56
C GLY A 657 -99.64 64.13 66.56
N PHE A 658 -99.20 64.30 67.80
CA PHE A 658 -100.01 64.85 68.87
C PHE A 658 -99.35 66.11 69.42
N ILE A 659 -100.16 66.96 70.01
CA ILE A 659 -99.73 68.10 70.78
C ILE A 659 -100.48 68.12 72.11
N THR A 660 -99.75 68.27 73.21
CA THR A 660 -100.36 68.40 74.53
C THR A 660 -100.38 69.86 74.96
N ILE A 661 -101.55 70.34 75.39
CA ILE A 661 -101.75 71.64 76.05
C ILE A 661 -101.64 71.40 77.56
N VAL A 662 -100.73 72.10 78.21
CA VAL A 662 -100.50 72.06 79.67
C VAL A 662 -100.59 73.49 80.19
N ARG A 663 -101.35 73.80 81.25
CA ARG A 663 -101.46 75.18 81.75
C ARG A 663 -101.16 75.28 83.23
#